data_AF-A0A5K4F646-F1
#
_entry.id   AF-A0A5K4F646-F1
#
_cell.length_a   1.000
_cell.length_b   1.000
_cell.length_c   1.000
_cell.angle_alpha   90.00
_cell.angle_beta   90.00
_cell.angle_gamma   90.00
#
_symmetry.space_group_name_H-M   'P 1'
#
loop_
_entity.id
_entity.type
_entity.pdbx_description
1 polymer ?
#
loop_
_entity_poly.entity_id
_entity_poly.type
_entity_poly.pdbx_seq_one_letter_code
_entity_poly.pdbx_strand_id
1 'polypeptide(L)'
;MSQIQRGLIIISSGCIIYLVILWLFSIKLLIYHPSLYTINENEYFKNCIKSKHSWIKCTKYLNRISNEKIISPDSYSQRWPPPSVTYLIDKRLNSFNLALQFSLAHNATDSKDEDLYNKFADMKPINNPEMFALRVPESVCRSYNNELIPHLIVIIKSSVYNFEKRDRARRTFMQKQLWPNFSVQFVFVLGIPMENESNLFRFDGNTYILDTKWWEFSKHYGSSKWSFVRQLSLEVDLYDDLLIGSFHDTYYNLTKKMIFGLRWLSAFCPKQVPLYLFIDDDYDLVPKNVITFYYNNTEDYLRNMNGGYIRSSRTVFRPMVNETSSVWAMTVKEFPWISYPPYYHGLTYIIGANLVHRLATASAFVKEIRIDDAYLGILFNKLNITLVHLNIIGPSLTKKDIMSGGINVHYKISKRIMNWSSASIRIQMKLYNQAVIPIIKPIFIKIIKINIGIRKTIYSILLILFLFYSTIYILNKNNLKNFYNLKNNDTICSYDKLEEITLNELSWINFIYQTKFINYHNFHYLKQNKITNLFTNLISLYHRNDKIEYTTYNNKNTGLLNMKLYYNIRYDNHIIYYFNDDYSMKNKSYISHPILTRNEKGQPIAYILTEHYPKYFNVTKALKAISSGLSLKEIPCNNDDLIAVRLPKRTCNPCSRTKNVNLVVIVKSCVYCFEQRAFARMTYMNKDLWKNFSVQFVFTVGLPTPNETNTYHFDGFMTTLTINSMRLSNKYVSKWSIAKILSNESKMHNDMLIGAFHDTYFNLTSKMMLSLRWATNFCIPQSPLFLFIDDDYLLHPNNTINLIRKFNYSQLKSLAAGSVYFGSVDRPRNGYGGRWAVSYNEYPWDYYPRYFLGIGYFLGADVVHDASFAMPFTKQMRIDDVYLGIILKRLNRTLTHLDNIHINPGKDHLKSGTFLITRYLAENHVNWTTGLITGEKPTKH
;
A
#
# COMPACT_ATOMS: atom_id res chain seq x y z
N MET A 1 95.37 -17.92 -12.06
CA MET A 1 94.86 -16.72 -12.76
C MET A 1 94.30 -17.00 -14.16
N SER A 2 94.95 -17.79 -15.02
CA SER A 2 94.46 -18.03 -16.40
C SER A 2 93.09 -18.72 -16.48
N GLN A 3 92.72 -19.57 -15.51
CA GLN A 3 91.37 -20.16 -15.44
C GLN A 3 90.28 -19.12 -15.11
N ILE A 4 90.60 -18.08 -14.33
CA ILE A 4 89.65 -17.01 -13.98
C ILE A 4 89.38 -16.10 -15.20
N GLN A 5 90.40 -15.84 -16.02
CA GLN A 5 90.22 -15.07 -17.27
C GLN A 5 89.39 -15.81 -18.32
N ARG A 6 89.53 -17.15 -18.44
CA ARG A 6 88.68 -17.94 -19.37
C ARG A 6 87.22 -18.00 -18.91
N GLY A 7 86.96 -18.01 -17.60
CA GLY A 7 85.61 -17.94 -17.05
C GLY A 7 84.89 -16.63 -17.40
N LEU A 8 85.59 -15.49 -17.37
CA LEU A 8 84.99 -14.18 -17.66
C LEU A 8 84.62 -13.97 -19.14
N ILE A 9 85.34 -14.57 -20.08
CA ILE A 9 85.05 -14.44 -21.54
C ILE A 9 83.85 -15.31 -21.96
N ILE A 10 83.64 -16.46 -21.32
CA ILE A 10 82.47 -17.30 -21.58
C ILE A 10 81.20 -16.64 -21.02
N ILE A 11 81.30 -15.94 -19.88
CA ILE A 11 80.18 -15.19 -19.30
C ILE A 11 79.77 -14.02 -20.20
N SER A 12 80.71 -13.31 -20.85
CA SER A 12 80.36 -12.16 -21.70
C SER A 12 79.63 -12.58 -22.99
N SER A 13 79.98 -13.72 -23.58
CA SER A 13 79.33 -14.23 -24.80
C SER A 13 77.92 -14.80 -24.52
N GLY A 14 77.72 -15.44 -23.36
CA GLY A 14 76.39 -15.87 -22.91
C GLY A 14 75.42 -14.71 -22.66
N CYS A 15 75.92 -13.60 -22.09
CA CYS A 15 75.10 -12.42 -21.80
C CYS A 15 74.56 -11.73 -23.07
N ILE A 16 75.36 -11.64 -24.15
CA ILE A 16 74.93 -10.96 -25.38
C ILE A 16 73.81 -11.75 -26.08
N ILE A 17 73.93 -13.08 -26.15
CA ILE A 17 72.88 -13.93 -26.76
C ILE A 17 71.58 -13.86 -25.95
N TYR A 18 71.67 -13.85 -24.61
CA TYR A 18 70.51 -13.71 -23.74
C TYR A 18 69.80 -12.35 -23.92
N LEU A 19 70.53 -11.26 -24.11
CA LEU A 19 69.97 -9.94 -24.37
C LEU A 19 69.25 -9.86 -25.73
N VAL A 20 69.76 -10.51 -26.78
CA VAL A 20 69.11 -10.55 -28.10
C VAL A 20 67.82 -11.38 -28.05
N ILE A 21 67.79 -12.50 -27.30
CA ILE A 21 66.58 -13.30 -27.09
C ILE A 21 65.53 -12.50 -26.31
N LEU A 22 65.93 -11.74 -25.28
CA LEU A 22 65.04 -10.83 -24.55
C LEU A 22 64.47 -9.73 -25.44
N TRP A 23 65.27 -9.17 -26.35
CA TRP A 23 64.84 -8.14 -27.29
C TRP A 23 63.83 -8.69 -28.33
N LEU A 24 64.06 -9.90 -28.85
CA LEU A 24 63.11 -10.58 -29.76
C LEU A 24 61.81 -10.99 -29.05
N PHE A 25 61.87 -11.40 -27.78
CA PHE A 25 60.67 -11.64 -26.96
C PHE A 25 59.88 -10.35 -26.73
N SER A 26 60.56 -9.21 -26.59
CA SER A 26 59.91 -7.90 -26.39
C SER A 26 59.10 -7.46 -27.62
N ILE A 27 59.55 -7.79 -28.84
CA ILE A 27 58.83 -7.46 -30.07
C ILE A 27 57.62 -8.38 -30.29
N LYS A 28 57.72 -9.68 -29.96
CA LYS A 28 56.55 -10.57 -30.01
C LYS A 28 55.48 -10.22 -28.96
N LEU A 29 55.88 -9.57 -27.86
CA LEU A 29 54.96 -9.05 -26.86
C LEU A 29 54.14 -7.83 -27.34
N LEU A 30 54.61 -7.10 -28.35
CA LEU A 30 53.89 -5.94 -28.92
C LEU A 30 52.74 -6.33 -29.85
N ILE A 31 52.68 -7.58 -30.33
CA ILE A 31 51.61 -8.07 -31.22
C ILE A 31 50.57 -8.91 -30.46
N TYR A 32 50.84 -9.29 -29.20
CA TYR A 32 49.78 -9.73 -28.32
C TYR A 32 49.00 -8.50 -27.86
N HIS A 33 47.86 -8.22 -28.50
CA HIS A 33 46.78 -7.49 -27.85
C HIS A 33 46.53 -8.19 -26.52
N PRO A 34 46.98 -7.63 -25.37
CA PRO A 34 46.62 -8.22 -24.10
C PRO A 34 45.11 -8.11 -24.08
N SER A 35 44.44 -9.23 -23.79
CA SER A 35 43.07 -9.23 -23.34
C SER A 35 42.87 -8.01 -22.46
N LEU A 36 42.12 -7.02 -22.97
CA LEU A 36 41.63 -5.92 -22.16
C LEU A 36 41.11 -6.53 -20.85
N TYR A 37 41.37 -5.86 -19.73
CA TYR A 37 40.80 -6.12 -18.40
C TYR A 37 41.62 -6.96 -17.40
N THR A 38 42.82 -6.50 -17.04
CA THR A 38 43.19 -6.45 -15.60
C THR A 38 42.94 -5.03 -15.10
N ILE A 39 41.71 -4.76 -14.67
CA ILE A 39 41.29 -3.44 -14.17
C ILE A 39 41.81 -3.27 -12.75
N ASN A 40 42.73 -2.34 -12.53
CA ASN A 40 43.26 -2.07 -11.19
C ASN A 40 42.33 -1.15 -10.36
N GLU A 41 41.03 -1.47 -10.26
CA GLU A 41 40.03 -0.66 -9.52
C GLU A 41 40.29 -0.61 -8.02
N ASN A 42 40.91 -1.67 -7.49
CA ASN A 42 41.47 -1.70 -6.16
C ASN A 42 42.41 -0.51 -5.89
N GLU A 43 43.09 0.01 -6.91
CA GLU A 43 44.03 1.12 -6.76
C GLU A 43 43.33 2.46 -6.53
N TYR A 44 42.19 2.75 -7.18
CA TYR A 44 41.48 4.02 -6.95
C TYR A 44 40.94 4.10 -5.53
N PHE A 45 40.25 3.06 -5.06
CA PHE A 45 39.77 3.03 -3.69
C PHE A 45 40.94 3.07 -2.70
N LYS A 46 41.99 2.25 -2.90
CA LYS A 46 43.24 2.31 -2.10
C LYS A 46 43.83 3.71 -2.08
N ASN A 47 43.88 4.40 -3.22
CA ASN A 47 44.35 5.79 -3.33
C ASN A 47 43.46 6.76 -2.56
N CYS A 48 42.13 6.63 -2.66
CA CYS A 48 41.18 7.44 -1.92
C CYS A 48 41.31 7.25 -0.40
N ILE A 49 41.69 6.06 0.04
CA ILE A 49 41.89 5.76 1.47
C ILE A 49 43.36 5.85 1.92
N LYS A 50 44.28 6.43 1.14
CA LYS A 50 45.68 6.62 1.56
C LYS A 50 45.80 7.55 2.76
N SER A 51 44.98 8.59 2.81
CA SER A 51 44.97 9.57 3.88
C SER A 51 43.61 10.26 3.98
N LYS A 52 43.30 10.87 5.13
CA LYS A 52 42.07 11.67 5.31
C LYS A 52 41.92 12.72 4.22
N HIS A 53 43.03 13.37 3.83
CA HIS A 53 43.03 14.34 2.75
C HIS A 53 42.65 13.73 1.40
N SER A 54 43.20 12.55 1.08
CA SER A 54 42.87 11.81 -0.15
C SER A 54 41.39 11.41 -0.18
N TRP A 55 40.83 11.00 0.96
CA TRP A 55 39.42 10.62 1.08
C TRP A 55 38.48 11.80 0.84
N ILE A 56 38.76 12.93 1.47
CA ILE A 56 37.99 14.17 1.26
C ILE A 56 38.09 14.63 -0.20
N LYS A 57 39.28 14.52 -0.82
CA LYS A 57 39.49 14.87 -2.23
C LYS A 57 38.69 13.95 -3.16
N CYS A 58 38.72 12.64 -2.93
CA CYS A 58 37.97 11.66 -3.70
C CYS A 58 36.46 11.83 -3.55
N THR A 59 35.94 11.95 -2.33
CA THR A 59 34.49 12.12 -2.11
C THR A 59 33.98 13.42 -2.72
N LYS A 60 34.73 14.53 -2.62
CA LYS A 60 34.39 15.77 -3.33
C LYS A 60 34.37 15.58 -4.85
N TYR A 61 35.35 14.85 -5.41
CA TYR A 61 35.41 14.54 -6.83
C TYR A 61 34.24 13.66 -7.30
N LEU A 62 33.95 12.58 -6.58
CA LEU A 62 32.82 11.67 -6.84
C LEU A 62 31.49 12.41 -6.76
N ASN A 63 31.29 13.27 -5.76
CA ASN A 63 30.10 14.10 -5.65
C ASN A 63 29.95 15.05 -6.83
N ARG A 64 31.05 15.71 -7.22
CA ARG A 64 31.05 16.65 -8.35
C ARG A 64 30.61 15.93 -9.62
N ILE A 65 31.19 14.76 -9.91
CA ILE A 65 30.83 13.96 -11.08
C ILE A 65 29.38 13.47 -11.01
N SER A 66 28.92 13.03 -9.83
CA SER A 66 27.54 12.57 -9.68
C SER A 66 26.48 13.68 -9.87
N ASN A 67 26.86 14.94 -9.62
CA ASN A 67 25.98 16.11 -9.71
C ASN A 67 26.08 16.84 -11.05
N GLU A 68 27.26 16.85 -11.68
CA GLU A 68 27.43 17.38 -13.02
C GLU A 68 26.80 16.40 -14.01
N LYS A 69 25.70 16.80 -14.67
CA LYS A 69 25.32 16.21 -15.96
C LYS A 69 26.38 16.63 -16.98
N ILE A 70 27.57 16.05 -16.92
CA ILE A 70 28.73 16.48 -17.72
C ILE A 70 28.42 16.38 -19.22
N ILE A 71 27.46 15.52 -19.60
CA ILE A 71 27.07 15.36 -20.99
C ILE A 71 25.72 16.06 -21.23
N SER A 72 25.77 17.16 -21.98
CA SER A 72 24.57 17.80 -22.52
C SER A 72 23.75 16.78 -23.31
N PRO A 73 22.42 16.68 -23.11
CA PRO A 73 21.55 15.85 -23.95
C PRO A 73 21.73 16.08 -25.45
N ASP A 74 22.16 17.28 -25.84
CA ASP A 74 22.34 17.71 -27.23
C ASP A 74 23.61 17.12 -27.88
N SER A 75 24.59 16.66 -27.10
CA SER A 75 25.84 16.10 -27.64
C SER A 75 25.68 14.69 -28.25
N TYR A 76 24.54 14.04 -28.04
CA TYR A 76 24.21 12.72 -28.60
C TYR A 76 23.44 12.83 -29.94
N SER A 77 23.86 13.70 -30.86
CA SER A 77 23.13 13.98 -32.12
C SER A 77 23.29 12.91 -33.22
N GLN A 78 23.89 11.75 -32.92
CA GLN A 78 24.09 10.66 -33.88
C GLN A 78 23.39 9.39 -33.39
N ARG A 79 22.75 8.68 -34.33
CA ARG A 79 22.00 7.42 -34.14
C ARG A 79 22.64 6.54 -33.06
N TRP A 80 21.84 6.05 -32.13
CA TRP A 80 22.34 5.26 -31.01
C TRP A 80 22.22 3.74 -31.30
N PRO A 81 23.20 2.93 -30.89
CA PRO A 81 24.55 3.34 -30.55
C PRO A 81 25.32 3.75 -31.82
N PRO A 82 26.19 4.77 -31.75
CA PRO A 82 27.00 5.16 -32.90
C PRO A 82 27.95 4.02 -33.33
N PRO A 83 28.31 3.92 -34.64
CA PRO A 83 29.17 2.85 -35.17
C PRO A 83 30.56 2.70 -34.51
N SER A 84 30.97 3.67 -33.69
CA SER A 84 32.17 3.58 -32.86
C SER A 84 31.88 4.19 -31.48
N VAL A 85 31.71 3.35 -30.46
CA VAL A 85 31.48 3.77 -29.07
C VAL A 85 32.71 4.48 -28.47
N THR A 86 33.84 4.55 -29.21
CA THR A 86 35.12 5.10 -28.76
C THR A 86 35.12 6.58 -28.42
N TYR A 87 34.25 7.41 -29.02
CA TYR A 87 34.18 8.84 -28.66
C TYR A 87 33.27 9.11 -27.44
N LEU A 88 32.41 8.15 -27.07
CA LEU A 88 31.62 8.17 -25.84
C LEU A 88 32.44 7.75 -24.62
N ILE A 89 33.65 7.25 -24.84
CA ILE A 89 34.63 6.95 -23.81
C ILE A 89 35.17 8.28 -23.29
N ASP A 90 34.67 8.73 -22.15
CA ASP A 90 35.44 9.68 -21.36
C ASP A 90 36.79 9.02 -21.07
N LYS A 91 37.88 9.61 -21.60
CA LYS A 91 39.26 9.12 -21.43
C LYS A 91 39.67 9.01 -19.94
N ARG A 92 38.90 9.56 -19.01
CA ARG A 92 39.08 9.47 -17.55
C ARG A 92 38.46 8.21 -16.93
N LEU A 93 37.56 7.51 -17.63
CA LEU A 93 36.86 6.32 -17.14
C LEU A 93 37.65 5.06 -17.48
N ASN A 94 37.98 4.26 -16.47
CA ASN A 94 38.53 2.92 -16.72
C ASN A 94 37.44 2.03 -17.34
N SER A 95 37.88 1.12 -18.20
CA SER A 95 37.08 0.22 -19.01
C SER A 95 35.99 -0.59 -18.23
N PHE A 96 36.20 -0.92 -16.95
CA PHE A 96 35.19 -1.58 -16.10
C PHE A 96 34.01 -0.66 -15.76
N ASN A 97 34.27 0.57 -15.35
CA ASN A 97 33.22 1.56 -15.11
C ASN A 97 32.46 1.90 -16.41
N LEU A 98 33.14 1.78 -17.56
CA LEU A 98 32.49 1.86 -18.86
C LEU A 98 31.47 0.72 -19.04
N ALA A 99 31.80 -0.53 -18.68
CA ALA A 99 30.86 -1.66 -18.74
C ALA A 99 29.64 -1.48 -17.82
N LEU A 100 29.80 -0.83 -16.66
CA LEU A 100 28.68 -0.43 -15.80
C LEU A 100 27.79 0.65 -16.43
N GLN A 101 28.38 1.58 -17.20
CA GLN A 101 27.61 2.60 -17.95
C GLN A 101 26.94 2.04 -19.21
N PHE A 102 27.56 1.04 -19.83
CA PHE A 102 27.16 0.44 -21.11
C PHE A 102 26.88 -1.05 -20.98
N SER A 103 25.98 -1.45 -20.08
CA SER A 103 25.39 -2.80 -20.10
C SER A 103 24.82 -3.15 -21.49
N LEU A 104 24.54 -2.11 -22.29
CA LEU A 104 24.09 -2.13 -23.68
C LEU A 104 25.11 -2.66 -24.70
N ALA A 105 26.42 -2.44 -24.53
CA ALA A 105 27.39 -2.65 -25.61
C ALA A 105 27.76 -4.11 -25.84
N HIS A 106 27.71 -4.97 -24.82
CA HIS A 106 28.24 -6.32 -24.93
C HIS A 106 27.32 -7.29 -25.69
N ASN A 107 26.00 -7.01 -25.78
CA ASN A 107 25.00 -7.99 -26.20
C ASN A 107 24.11 -7.57 -27.38
N ALA A 108 24.49 -6.55 -28.16
CA ALA A 108 23.83 -6.21 -29.43
C ALA A 108 23.84 -7.37 -30.47
N THR A 109 24.44 -8.51 -30.11
CA THR A 109 24.56 -9.73 -30.91
C THR A 109 23.57 -10.85 -30.51
N ASP A 110 22.79 -10.70 -29.43
CA ASP A 110 21.77 -11.70 -29.06
C ASP A 110 20.43 -11.38 -29.75
N SER A 111 20.02 -12.23 -30.70
CA SER A 111 18.75 -12.11 -31.43
C SER A 111 17.51 -11.95 -30.54
N LYS A 112 17.53 -12.46 -29.29
CA LYS A 112 16.39 -12.31 -28.37
C LYS A 112 16.29 -10.92 -27.76
N ASP A 113 17.39 -10.18 -27.73
CA ASP A 113 17.44 -8.80 -27.27
C ASP A 113 17.21 -7.81 -28.43
N GLU A 114 17.24 -8.28 -29.69
CA GLU A 114 17.13 -7.45 -30.90
C GLU A 114 15.86 -6.58 -30.91
N ASP A 115 14.71 -7.11 -30.50
CA ASP A 115 13.47 -6.34 -30.33
C ASP A 115 13.62 -5.22 -29.30
N LEU A 116 14.37 -5.46 -28.23
CA LEU A 116 14.62 -4.46 -27.19
C LEU A 116 15.58 -3.39 -27.71
N TYR A 117 16.64 -3.81 -28.40
CA TYR A 117 17.61 -2.94 -29.05
C TYR A 117 16.93 -2.07 -30.11
N ASN A 118 16.19 -2.64 -31.06
CA ASN A 118 15.46 -1.89 -32.09
C ASN A 118 14.45 -0.92 -31.48
N LYS A 119 13.83 -1.27 -30.35
CA LYS A 119 12.87 -0.40 -29.65
C LYS A 119 13.54 0.79 -28.94
N PHE A 120 14.79 0.66 -28.50
CA PHE A 120 15.53 1.71 -27.78
C PHE A 120 16.69 2.32 -28.57
N ALA A 121 17.02 1.81 -29.76
CA ALA A 121 18.14 2.27 -30.59
C ALA A 121 17.99 3.76 -30.95
N ASP A 122 16.76 4.24 -31.15
CA ASP A 122 16.53 5.66 -31.41
C ASP A 122 16.37 6.51 -30.13
N MET A 123 16.34 5.87 -28.94
CA MET A 123 16.09 6.53 -27.67
C MET A 123 17.38 6.81 -26.90
N LYS A 124 17.58 8.06 -26.46
CA LYS A 124 18.65 8.42 -25.52
C LYS A 124 18.30 7.88 -24.12
N PRO A 125 19.27 7.35 -23.35
CA PRO A 125 19.05 7.07 -21.93
C PRO A 125 18.50 8.30 -21.20
N ILE A 126 17.39 8.13 -20.48
CA ILE A 126 16.72 9.22 -19.73
C ILE A 126 17.49 9.51 -18.43
N ASN A 127 18.09 8.47 -17.86
CA ASN A 127 18.78 8.51 -16.58
C ASN A 127 19.85 7.41 -16.55
N ASN A 128 21.04 7.71 -17.06
CA ASN A 128 22.21 6.86 -16.87
C ASN A 128 23.16 7.53 -15.85
N PRO A 129 22.86 7.51 -14.54
CA PRO A 129 23.76 8.10 -13.57
C PRO A 129 25.12 7.40 -13.64
N GLU A 130 26.21 8.16 -13.54
CA GLU A 130 27.54 7.59 -13.47
C GLU A 130 27.68 6.80 -12.17
N MET A 131 27.68 5.46 -12.29
CA MET A 131 27.90 4.55 -11.18
C MET A 131 29.29 3.95 -11.31
N PHE A 132 30.16 4.30 -10.38
CA PHE A 132 31.50 3.73 -10.33
C PHE A 132 31.55 2.61 -9.31
N ALA A 133 32.18 1.50 -9.68
CA ALA A 133 32.68 0.57 -8.69
C ALA A 133 33.98 1.12 -8.11
N LEU A 134 33.98 1.30 -6.78
CA LEU A 134 35.19 1.61 -6.02
C LEU A 134 35.91 0.33 -5.59
N ARG A 135 35.13 -0.70 -5.25
CA ARG A 135 35.64 -2.04 -4.94
C ARG A 135 34.71 -3.07 -5.51
N VAL A 136 35.28 -4.12 -6.08
CA VAL A 136 34.58 -5.32 -6.50
C VAL A 136 35.18 -6.51 -5.75
N PRO A 137 34.36 -7.51 -5.38
CA PRO A 137 34.87 -8.77 -4.85
C PRO A 137 35.67 -9.44 -5.97
N GLU A 138 36.90 -9.82 -5.69
CA GLU A 138 37.72 -10.47 -6.70
C GLU A 138 37.20 -11.88 -6.96
N SER A 139 36.82 -12.64 -5.93
CA SER A 139 36.40 -14.06 -6.02
C SER A 139 34.99 -14.31 -6.57
N VAL A 140 34.14 -13.30 -6.68
CA VAL A 140 32.76 -13.43 -7.16
C VAL A 140 32.68 -12.93 -8.60
N CYS A 141 32.09 -13.73 -9.50
CA CYS A 141 32.01 -13.41 -10.93
C CYS A 141 33.37 -13.27 -11.66
N ARG A 142 34.35 -14.14 -11.34
CA ARG A 142 35.59 -14.29 -12.13
C ARG A 142 35.35 -14.98 -13.48
N SER A 143 36.32 -14.91 -14.39
CA SER A 143 36.36 -15.79 -15.57
C SER A 143 36.62 -17.24 -15.12
N TYR A 144 35.62 -18.11 -15.24
CA TYR A 144 35.70 -19.52 -14.82
C TYR A 144 36.41 -20.35 -15.90
N ASN A 145 37.72 -20.18 -16.06
CA ASN A 145 38.53 -21.07 -16.89
C ASN A 145 38.73 -22.40 -16.10
N ASN A 146 37.88 -23.40 -16.37
CA ASN A 146 37.85 -24.72 -15.72
C ASN A 146 37.37 -24.75 -14.25
N GLU A 147 36.77 -23.69 -13.73
CA GLU A 147 36.14 -23.67 -12.39
C GLU A 147 34.62 -23.95 -12.45
N LEU A 148 34.07 -24.47 -11.35
CA LEU A 148 32.64 -24.79 -11.22
C LEU A 148 31.79 -23.50 -11.18
N ILE A 149 30.92 -23.32 -12.19
CA ILE A 149 29.96 -22.22 -12.26
C ILE A 149 29.02 -22.27 -11.03
N PRO A 150 28.80 -21.15 -10.32
CA PRO A 150 27.89 -21.13 -9.19
C PRO A 150 26.45 -21.35 -9.64
N HIS A 151 25.72 -22.16 -8.87
CA HIS A 151 24.28 -22.38 -9.08
C HIS A 151 23.50 -21.11 -8.73
N LEU A 152 23.95 -20.37 -7.73
CA LEU A 152 23.29 -19.17 -7.22
C LEU A 152 24.33 -18.11 -6.81
N ILE A 153 24.08 -16.86 -7.19
CA ILE A 153 24.76 -15.71 -6.60
C ILE A 153 23.75 -14.90 -5.79
N VAL A 154 24.09 -14.64 -4.53
CA VAL A 154 23.24 -13.92 -3.56
C VAL A 154 23.77 -12.51 -3.35
N ILE A 155 22.92 -11.53 -3.64
CA ILE A 155 23.18 -10.10 -3.57
C ILE A 155 22.53 -9.56 -2.30
N ILE A 156 23.35 -9.22 -1.31
CA ILE A 156 22.90 -8.77 0.00
C ILE A 156 22.99 -7.24 0.07
N LYS A 157 21.84 -6.57 0.12
CA LYS A 157 21.80 -5.11 0.35
C LYS A 157 22.16 -4.83 1.80
N SER A 158 23.33 -4.23 2.03
CA SER A 158 23.80 -3.83 3.37
C SER A 158 24.04 -2.34 3.44
N SER A 159 23.67 -1.70 4.55
CA SER A 159 24.15 -0.35 4.86
C SER A 159 25.66 -0.39 5.11
N VAL A 160 26.40 0.64 4.70
CA VAL A 160 27.83 0.77 4.99
C VAL A 160 28.14 0.54 6.47
N TYR A 161 27.35 1.13 7.37
CA TYR A 161 27.52 1.02 8.83
C TYR A 161 27.14 -0.34 9.45
N ASN A 162 26.50 -1.25 8.72
CA ASN A 162 25.98 -2.51 9.26
C ASN A 162 27.02 -3.65 9.30
N PHE A 163 28.27 -3.37 9.71
CA PHE A 163 29.33 -4.38 9.83
C PHE A 163 28.88 -5.61 10.64
N GLU A 164 28.24 -5.39 11.80
CA GLU A 164 27.76 -6.49 12.65
C GLU A 164 26.75 -7.39 11.96
N LYS A 165 25.90 -6.85 11.07
CA LYS A 165 24.94 -7.66 10.33
C LYS A 165 25.63 -8.48 9.23
N ARG A 166 26.64 -7.90 8.56
CA ARG A 166 27.47 -8.62 7.58
C ARG A 166 28.25 -9.74 8.26
N ASP A 167 28.94 -9.46 9.36
CA ASP A 167 29.64 -10.47 10.18
C ASP A 167 28.70 -11.58 10.67
N ARG A 168 27.50 -11.23 11.13
CA ARG A 168 26.47 -12.19 11.51
C ARG A 168 26.05 -13.06 10.32
N ALA A 169 25.79 -12.47 9.14
CA ALA A 169 25.46 -13.23 7.93
C ALA A 169 26.59 -14.21 7.56
N ARG A 170 27.85 -13.74 7.61
CA ARG A 170 29.06 -14.56 7.43
C ARG A 170 29.09 -15.76 8.37
N ARG A 171 28.78 -15.58 9.66
CA ARG A 171 28.73 -16.66 10.68
C ARG A 171 27.47 -17.54 10.65
N THR A 172 26.50 -17.24 9.79
CA THR A 172 25.22 -17.93 9.73
C THR A 172 24.97 -18.54 8.36
N PHE A 173 24.04 -18.02 7.56
CA PHE A 173 23.61 -18.65 6.31
C PHE A 173 24.67 -18.61 5.20
N MET A 174 25.72 -17.79 5.32
CA MET A 174 26.82 -17.74 4.34
C MET A 174 27.89 -18.83 4.54
N GLN A 175 27.79 -19.62 5.61
CA GLN A 175 28.76 -20.67 5.93
C GLN A 175 28.73 -21.79 4.88
N LYS A 176 29.89 -22.08 4.26
CA LYS A 176 30.04 -23.04 3.14
C LYS A 176 29.46 -24.44 3.45
N GLN A 177 29.66 -24.93 4.67
CA GLN A 177 29.18 -26.24 5.12
C GLN A 177 27.64 -26.38 5.12
N LEU A 178 26.90 -25.26 5.07
CA LEU A 178 25.44 -25.29 5.03
C LEU A 178 24.88 -25.48 3.61
N TRP A 179 25.74 -25.51 2.59
CA TRP A 179 25.39 -25.62 1.18
C TRP A 179 26.00 -26.88 0.54
N PRO A 180 25.64 -28.10 0.99
CA PRO A 180 26.24 -29.33 0.50
C PRO A 180 25.91 -29.54 -0.98
N ASN A 181 26.92 -29.85 -1.79
CA ASN A 181 26.82 -30.06 -3.24
C ASN A 181 26.15 -28.91 -4.01
N PHE A 182 26.12 -27.70 -3.43
CA PHE A 182 25.47 -26.54 -4.01
C PHE A 182 26.44 -25.36 -4.01
N SER A 183 26.94 -24.99 -5.19
CA SER A 183 27.86 -23.86 -5.34
C SER A 183 27.09 -22.54 -5.24
N VAL A 184 27.32 -21.79 -4.18
CA VAL A 184 26.71 -20.47 -3.94
C VAL A 184 27.81 -19.45 -3.65
N GLN A 185 27.66 -18.24 -4.18
CA GLN A 185 28.51 -17.09 -3.85
C GLN A 185 27.67 -15.97 -3.23
N PHE A 186 28.26 -15.22 -2.32
CA PHE A 186 27.59 -14.12 -1.62
C PHE A 186 28.36 -12.83 -1.84
N VAL A 187 27.63 -11.74 -2.09
CA VAL A 187 28.20 -10.40 -2.24
C VAL A 187 27.34 -9.41 -1.49
N PHE A 188 27.95 -8.58 -0.65
CA PHE A 188 27.29 -7.43 -0.05
C PHE A 188 27.44 -6.22 -0.97
N VAL A 189 26.34 -5.52 -1.24
CA VAL A 189 26.35 -4.29 -2.05
C VAL A 189 26.20 -3.08 -1.14
N LEU A 190 27.15 -2.15 -1.23
CA LEU A 190 27.23 -0.96 -0.40
C LEU A 190 27.52 0.27 -1.26
N GLY A 191 27.19 1.45 -0.72
CA GLY A 191 27.77 2.70 -1.20
C GLY A 191 28.92 3.15 -0.28
N ILE A 192 29.20 4.44 -0.29
CA ILE A 192 30.16 5.08 0.62
C ILE A 192 29.48 6.05 1.58
N PRO A 193 30.02 6.26 2.80
CA PRO A 193 29.53 7.30 3.69
C PRO A 193 30.03 8.66 3.21
N MET A 194 29.32 9.73 3.56
CA MET A 194 29.74 11.10 3.26
C MET A 194 30.19 11.85 4.50
N GLU A 195 31.15 12.77 4.35
CA GLU A 195 31.48 13.73 5.40
C GLU A 195 30.27 14.65 5.64
N ASN A 196 30.02 15.04 6.89
CA ASN A 196 28.91 15.92 7.29
C ASN A 196 27.51 15.44 6.84
N GLU A 197 27.24 14.14 6.97
CA GLU A 197 25.90 13.58 6.77
C GLU A 197 24.82 14.25 7.64
N SER A 198 23.60 14.29 7.11
CA SER A 198 22.41 14.76 7.81
C SER A 198 21.28 13.73 7.70
N ASN A 199 20.39 13.69 8.69
CA ASN A 199 19.09 13.03 8.55
C ASN A 199 18.04 13.91 7.87
N LEU A 200 18.32 15.18 7.62
CA LEU A 200 17.43 16.10 6.93
C LEU A 200 17.71 16.05 5.44
N PHE A 201 16.73 15.56 4.68
CA PHE A 201 16.78 15.52 3.21
C PHE A 201 15.73 16.45 2.63
N ARG A 202 16.05 17.13 1.53
CA ARG A 202 15.10 17.97 0.80
C ARG A 202 14.88 17.41 -0.61
N PHE A 203 13.64 17.03 -0.92
CA PHE A 203 13.23 16.61 -2.26
C PHE A 203 12.07 17.48 -2.74
N ASP A 204 12.24 18.15 -3.88
CA ASP A 204 11.27 19.09 -4.45
C ASP A 204 10.66 20.05 -3.41
N GLY A 205 11.51 20.69 -2.61
CA GLY A 205 11.11 21.64 -1.57
C GLY A 205 10.56 21.03 -0.27
N ASN A 206 10.23 19.74 -0.25
CA ASN A 206 9.73 19.05 0.95
C ASN A 206 10.89 18.53 1.80
N THR A 207 10.79 18.68 3.13
CA THR A 207 11.80 18.21 4.08
C THR A 207 11.40 16.87 4.67
N TYR A 208 12.34 15.93 4.70
CA TYR A 208 12.16 14.58 5.21
C TYR A 208 13.19 14.33 6.32
N ILE A 209 12.76 13.73 7.42
CA ILE A 209 13.64 13.31 8.50
C ILE A 209 13.83 11.79 8.43
N LEU A 210 15.06 11.36 8.14
CA LEU A 210 15.42 9.96 8.13
C LEU A 210 15.86 9.51 9.54
N ASP A 211 14.89 9.30 10.43
CA ASP A 211 15.15 8.81 11.80
C ASP A 211 15.23 7.27 11.81
N THR A 212 16.37 6.75 11.37
CA THR A 212 16.64 5.31 11.26
C THR A 212 17.96 4.96 11.94
N LYS A 213 18.20 3.65 12.17
CA LYS A 213 19.50 3.17 12.69
C LYS A 213 20.71 3.67 11.88
N TRP A 214 20.55 3.88 10.57
CA TRP A 214 21.61 4.46 9.74
C TRP A 214 22.04 5.83 10.27
N TRP A 215 21.10 6.68 10.69
CA TRP A 215 21.40 7.99 11.24
C TRP A 215 22.05 7.90 12.62
N GLU A 216 21.56 6.99 13.47
CA GLU A 216 22.17 6.74 14.79
C GLU A 216 23.66 6.34 14.63
N PHE A 217 23.97 5.42 13.72
CA PHE A 217 25.34 5.02 13.41
C PHE A 217 26.16 6.14 12.77
N SER A 218 25.60 6.85 11.79
CA SER A 218 26.27 7.99 11.18
C SER A 218 26.65 9.03 12.24
N LYS A 219 25.71 9.41 13.12
CA LYS A 219 25.93 10.35 14.21
C LYS A 219 27.01 9.87 15.19
N HIS A 220 27.05 8.57 15.50
CA HIS A 220 28.07 7.98 16.37
C HIS A 220 29.51 8.20 15.86
N TYR A 221 29.74 8.11 14.54
CA TYR A 221 31.05 8.39 13.93
C TYR A 221 31.35 9.90 13.77
N GLY A 222 30.44 10.80 14.14
CA GLY A 222 30.64 12.25 14.07
C GLY A 222 30.67 12.80 12.64
N SER A 223 31.22 14.02 12.50
CA SER A 223 31.27 14.73 11.20
C SER A 223 32.22 14.09 10.20
N SER A 224 33.34 13.53 10.67
CA SER A 224 34.32 12.91 9.81
C SER A 224 34.20 11.39 9.77
N LYS A 225 34.01 10.83 8.57
CA LYS A 225 33.79 9.39 8.38
C LYS A 225 35.09 8.63 8.15
N TRP A 226 36.22 9.34 8.17
CA TRP A 226 37.54 8.78 7.90
C TRP A 226 37.90 7.55 8.77
N SER A 227 37.64 7.61 10.07
CA SER A 227 37.92 6.49 10.99
C SER A 227 37.16 5.22 10.59
N PHE A 228 35.90 5.39 10.18
CA PHE A 228 35.05 4.31 9.71
C PHE A 228 35.50 3.77 8.34
N VAL A 229 35.85 4.63 7.39
CA VAL A 229 36.31 4.21 6.06
C VAL A 229 37.60 3.35 6.14
N ARG A 230 38.47 3.64 7.12
CA ARG A 230 39.63 2.76 7.41
C ARG A 230 39.20 1.36 7.86
N GLN A 231 38.17 1.27 8.71
CA GLN A 231 37.63 -0.03 9.14
C GLN A 231 36.98 -0.78 7.98
N LEU A 232 36.24 -0.06 7.13
CA LEU A 232 35.65 -0.63 5.90
C LEU A 232 36.73 -1.20 4.98
N SER A 233 37.85 -0.50 4.81
CA SER A 233 38.98 -1.04 4.01
C SER A 233 39.55 -2.33 4.57
N LEU A 234 39.68 -2.43 5.90
CA LEU A 234 40.17 -3.66 6.52
C LEU A 234 39.17 -4.80 6.32
N GLU A 235 37.85 -4.53 6.39
CA GLU A 235 36.83 -5.52 6.09
C GLU A 235 36.90 -6.00 4.63
N VAL A 236 37.03 -5.06 3.70
CA VAL A 236 37.17 -5.33 2.26
C VAL A 236 38.32 -6.29 1.98
N ASP A 237 39.50 -6.02 2.55
CA ASP A 237 40.69 -6.83 2.33
C ASP A 237 40.63 -8.17 3.07
N LEU A 238 39.85 -8.28 4.15
CA LEU A 238 39.73 -9.50 4.95
C LEU A 238 38.78 -10.53 4.34
N TYR A 239 37.65 -10.11 3.76
CA TYR A 239 36.56 -11.02 3.38
C TYR A 239 36.34 -11.20 1.87
N ASP A 240 36.80 -10.28 1.03
CA ASP A 240 36.64 -10.33 -0.44
C ASP A 240 35.18 -10.56 -0.92
N ASP A 241 34.20 -10.01 -0.19
CA ASP A 241 32.76 -10.20 -0.44
C ASP A 241 31.99 -8.88 -0.57
N LEU A 242 32.69 -7.75 -0.73
CA LEU A 242 32.12 -6.41 -0.77
C LEU A 242 32.17 -5.78 -2.17
N LEU A 243 30.99 -5.46 -2.70
CA LEU A 243 30.81 -4.64 -3.90
C LEU A 243 30.43 -3.21 -3.48
N ILE A 244 31.35 -2.25 -3.66
CA ILE A 244 31.21 -0.88 -3.17
C ILE A 244 31.06 0.07 -4.36
N GLY A 245 29.92 0.74 -4.42
CA GLY A 245 29.65 1.80 -5.39
C GLY A 245 30.04 3.18 -4.89
N SER A 246 30.26 4.13 -5.81
CA SER A 246 30.64 5.52 -5.51
C SER A 246 29.51 6.41 -5.02
N PHE A 247 28.27 5.92 -4.95
CA PHE A 247 27.13 6.69 -4.48
C PHE A 247 27.07 6.75 -2.96
N HIS A 248 26.46 7.82 -2.44
CA HIS A 248 26.23 7.98 -1.01
C HIS A 248 25.29 6.89 -0.47
N ASP A 249 25.75 6.10 0.49
CA ASP A 249 24.98 5.00 1.06
C ASP A 249 23.93 5.50 2.07
N THR A 250 22.74 5.83 1.56
CA THR A 250 21.57 6.24 2.37
C THR A 250 20.34 5.44 1.98
N TYR A 251 19.33 5.47 2.86
CA TYR A 251 18.01 4.90 2.57
C TYR A 251 17.40 5.44 1.26
N TYR A 252 17.63 6.70 0.92
CA TYR A 252 17.09 7.32 -0.30
C TYR A 252 17.85 6.97 -1.58
N ASN A 253 19.02 6.34 -1.47
CA ASN A 253 19.82 5.87 -2.60
C ASN A 253 19.76 4.33 -2.77
N LEU A 254 18.78 3.65 -2.15
CA LEU A 254 18.59 2.20 -2.32
C LEU A 254 18.35 1.80 -3.78
N THR A 255 17.67 2.64 -4.57
CA THR A 255 17.49 2.39 -6.01
C THR A 255 18.81 2.39 -6.76
N LYS A 256 19.71 3.33 -6.45
CA LYS A 256 21.07 3.35 -7.02
C LYS A 256 21.83 2.08 -6.67
N LYS A 257 21.75 1.65 -5.42
CA LYS A 257 22.35 0.39 -4.94
C LYS A 257 21.82 -0.82 -5.69
N MET A 258 20.51 -0.89 -5.92
CA MET A 258 19.89 -1.98 -6.68
C MET A 258 20.33 -1.96 -8.15
N ILE A 259 20.30 -0.81 -8.82
CA ILE A 259 20.76 -0.66 -10.21
C ILE A 259 22.24 -1.02 -10.34
N PHE A 260 23.08 -0.59 -9.39
CA PHE A 260 24.50 -0.93 -9.35
C PHE A 260 24.72 -2.45 -9.27
N GLY A 261 23.96 -3.14 -8.40
CA GLY A 261 23.97 -4.60 -8.35
C GLY A 261 23.54 -5.24 -9.67
N LEU A 262 22.43 -4.79 -10.27
CA LEU A 262 21.96 -5.30 -11.57
C LEU A 262 22.99 -5.11 -12.70
N ARG A 263 23.63 -3.94 -12.75
CA ARG A 263 24.65 -3.60 -13.75
C ARG A 263 25.91 -4.43 -13.57
N TRP A 264 26.37 -4.59 -12.33
CA TRP A 264 27.53 -5.41 -12.03
C TRP A 264 27.27 -6.89 -12.40
N LEU A 265 26.11 -7.44 -12.02
CA LEU A 265 25.72 -8.78 -12.44
C LEU A 265 25.67 -8.92 -13.97
N SER A 266 25.06 -7.95 -14.65
CA SER A 266 24.92 -7.96 -16.10
C SER A 266 26.26 -7.86 -16.84
N ALA A 267 27.22 -7.13 -16.29
CA ALA A 267 28.48 -6.80 -16.97
C ALA A 267 29.59 -7.84 -16.69
N PHE A 268 29.64 -8.40 -15.48
CA PHE A 268 30.79 -9.17 -15.03
C PHE A 268 30.49 -10.64 -14.71
N CYS A 269 29.24 -10.98 -14.40
CA CYS A 269 28.91 -12.36 -14.08
C CYS A 269 28.73 -13.19 -15.37
N PRO A 270 29.24 -14.43 -15.41
CA PRO A 270 29.14 -15.26 -16.60
C PRO A 270 27.69 -15.57 -16.94
N LYS A 271 27.41 -15.64 -18.24
CA LYS A 271 26.08 -15.99 -18.77
C LYS A 271 25.58 -17.36 -18.29
N GLN A 272 26.48 -18.24 -17.86
CA GLN A 272 26.16 -19.58 -17.41
C GLN A 272 25.54 -19.63 -16.01
N VAL A 273 25.74 -18.60 -15.16
CA VAL A 273 25.09 -18.53 -13.84
C VAL A 273 23.58 -18.42 -14.06
N PRO A 274 22.74 -19.32 -13.53
CA PRO A 274 21.33 -19.36 -13.92
C PRO A 274 20.43 -18.44 -13.08
N LEU A 275 20.80 -18.19 -11.81
CA LEU A 275 19.90 -17.58 -10.84
C LEU A 275 20.61 -16.57 -9.94
N TYR A 276 19.92 -15.44 -9.70
CA TYR A 276 20.35 -14.40 -8.77
C TYR A 276 19.27 -14.20 -7.69
N LEU A 277 19.69 -14.07 -6.43
CA LEU A 277 18.78 -13.79 -5.31
C LEU A 277 19.20 -12.51 -4.61
N PHE A 278 18.27 -11.58 -4.45
CA PHE A 278 18.48 -10.33 -3.73
C PHE A 278 17.84 -10.41 -2.34
N ILE A 279 18.54 -9.96 -1.30
CA ILE A 279 18.07 -10.00 0.09
C ILE A 279 18.60 -8.82 0.91
N ASP A 280 17.83 -8.36 1.91
CA ASP A 280 18.28 -7.34 2.87
C ASP A 280 19.13 -7.96 4.01
N ASP A 281 20.08 -7.19 4.56
CA ASP A 281 21.01 -7.64 5.60
C ASP A 281 20.37 -8.05 6.96
N ASP A 282 19.08 -7.78 7.15
CA ASP A 282 18.28 -8.16 8.31
C ASP A 282 17.46 -9.45 8.12
N TYR A 283 17.59 -10.12 6.98
CA TYR A 283 17.06 -11.46 6.74
C TYR A 283 18.18 -12.48 6.54
N ASP A 284 17.84 -13.73 6.83
CA ASP A 284 18.67 -14.90 6.57
C ASP A 284 18.02 -15.83 5.58
N LEU A 285 18.85 -16.49 4.77
CA LEU A 285 18.42 -17.61 3.95
C LEU A 285 18.40 -18.90 4.77
N VAL A 286 17.47 -19.79 4.40
CA VAL A 286 17.39 -21.17 4.90
C VAL A 286 17.97 -22.09 3.82
N PRO A 287 19.26 -22.51 3.92
CA PRO A 287 19.99 -23.13 2.81
C PRO A 287 19.29 -24.36 2.22
N LYS A 288 18.81 -25.26 3.07
CA LYS A 288 18.07 -26.47 2.65
C LYS A 288 16.87 -26.15 1.76
N ASN A 289 16.12 -25.11 2.10
CA ASN A 289 14.91 -24.73 1.37
C ASN A 289 15.26 -24.05 0.03
N VAL A 290 16.33 -23.26 0.00
CA VAL A 290 16.85 -22.66 -1.26
C VAL A 290 17.34 -23.77 -2.21
N ILE A 291 18.11 -24.74 -1.71
CA ILE A 291 18.58 -25.90 -2.48
C ILE A 291 17.41 -26.71 -3.03
N THR A 292 16.42 -26.99 -2.18
CA THR A 292 15.21 -27.72 -2.58
C THR A 292 14.44 -26.96 -3.66
N PHE A 293 14.29 -25.63 -3.51
CA PHE A 293 13.66 -24.79 -4.52
C PHE A 293 14.41 -24.84 -5.85
N TYR A 294 15.75 -24.75 -5.82
CA TYR A 294 16.57 -24.79 -7.03
C TYR A 294 16.40 -26.13 -7.77
N TYR A 295 16.62 -27.27 -7.11
CA TYR A 295 16.56 -28.59 -7.76
C TYR A 295 15.15 -29.05 -8.14
N ASN A 296 14.10 -28.44 -7.59
CA ASN A 296 12.72 -28.69 -8.01
C ASN A 296 12.35 -27.98 -9.33
N ASN A 297 13.25 -27.18 -9.91
CA ASN A 297 13.00 -26.44 -11.14
C ASN A 297 14.10 -26.72 -12.18
N THR A 298 13.75 -26.63 -13.46
CA THR A 298 14.71 -26.78 -14.56
C THR A 298 15.58 -25.52 -14.70
N GLU A 299 16.79 -25.67 -15.21
CA GLU A 299 17.69 -24.52 -15.43
C GLU A 299 17.03 -23.46 -16.35
N ASP A 300 16.37 -23.87 -17.43
CA ASP A 300 15.68 -22.94 -18.33
C ASP A 300 14.58 -22.13 -17.61
N TYR A 301 13.81 -22.77 -16.72
CA TYR A 301 12.85 -22.06 -15.87
C TYR A 301 13.56 -21.06 -14.95
N LEU A 302 14.62 -21.49 -14.26
CA LEU A 302 15.39 -20.65 -13.34
C LEU A 302 16.00 -19.42 -14.04
N ARG A 303 16.47 -19.57 -15.27
CA ARG A 303 17.07 -18.48 -16.05
C ARG A 303 16.05 -17.42 -16.49
N ASN A 304 14.79 -17.79 -16.66
CA ASN A 304 13.73 -16.92 -17.17
C ASN A 304 12.73 -16.46 -16.09
N MET A 305 12.79 -17.03 -14.89
CA MET A 305 11.85 -16.69 -13.82
C MET A 305 12.17 -15.35 -13.16
N ASN A 306 11.16 -14.77 -12.54
CA ASN A 306 11.29 -13.77 -11.49
C ASN A 306 10.35 -14.18 -10.36
N GLY A 307 10.66 -13.90 -9.10
CA GLY A 307 9.79 -14.37 -8.02
C GLY A 307 10.00 -13.68 -6.69
N GLY A 308 8.92 -13.45 -5.95
CA GLY A 308 8.97 -12.80 -4.65
C GLY A 308 7.61 -12.65 -3.97
N TYR A 309 7.59 -11.92 -2.86
CA TYR A 309 6.36 -11.57 -2.17
C TYR A 309 5.72 -10.33 -2.83
N ILE A 310 4.66 -10.50 -3.61
CA ILE A 310 4.05 -9.42 -4.41
C ILE A 310 3.24 -8.48 -3.50
N ARG A 311 3.50 -7.18 -3.63
CA ARG A 311 2.57 -6.10 -3.29
C ARG A 311 1.76 -5.75 -4.53
N SER A 312 0.46 -6.08 -4.51
CA SER A 312 -0.47 -5.62 -5.55
C SER A 312 -0.62 -4.10 -5.45
N SER A 313 -0.43 -3.42 -6.59
CA SER A 313 -0.54 -1.97 -6.82
C SER A 313 -0.88 -1.12 -5.59
N ARG A 314 0.16 -0.51 -5.00
CA ARG A 314 0.06 0.36 -3.82
C ARG A 314 -0.03 1.82 -4.23
N THR A 315 -0.92 2.58 -3.59
CA THR A 315 -0.92 4.04 -3.65
C THR A 315 0.42 4.59 -3.16
N VAL A 316 0.98 5.52 -3.93
CA VAL A 316 2.18 6.28 -3.61
C VAL A 316 1.88 7.19 -2.44
N PHE A 317 2.63 7.05 -1.34
CA PHE A 317 2.56 8.00 -0.23
C PHE A 317 3.07 9.35 -0.70
N ARG A 318 2.45 10.43 -0.26
CA ARG A 318 2.78 11.77 -0.75
C ARG A 318 3.19 12.68 0.40
N PRO A 319 4.08 13.67 0.17
CA PRO A 319 4.65 14.45 1.25
C PRO A 319 3.58 15.23 2.01
N MET A 320 3.70 15.21 3.33
CA MET A 320 2.95 16.10 4.22
C MET A 320 3.76 17.39 4.35
N VAL A 321 3.08 18.52 4.40
CA VAL A 321 3.71 19.84 4.46
C VAL A 321 3.52 20.43 5.85
N ASN A 322 4.52 21.11 6.39
CA ASN A 322 4.62 21.51 7.81
C ASN A 322 4.75 20.33 8.80
N GLU A 323 4.79 19.08 8.32
CA GLU A 323 5.10 17.88 9.10
C GLU A 323 6.25 17.09 8.48
N THR A 324 6.85 16.21 9.28
CA THR A 324 7.87 15.28 8.79
C THR A 324 7.23 14.26 7.86
N SER A 325 7.54 14.35 6.57
CA SER A 325 7.02 13.41 5.58
C SER A 325 7.53 12.00 5.81
N SER A 326 6.68 10.99 5.56
CA SER A 326 7.08 9.58 5.57
C SER A 326 8.30 9.36 4.68
N VAL A 327 9.22 8.48 5.10
CA VAL A 327 10.38 8.08 4.29
C VAL A 327 9.99 7.41 2.95
N TRP A 328 8.74 6.94 2.84
CA TRP A 328 8.18 6.38 1.61
C TRP A 328 7.36 7.39 0.80
N ALA A 329 7.30 8.66 1.24
CA ALA A 329 6.58 9.69 0.51
C ALA A 329 7.37 10.19 -0.71
N MET A 330 6.66 10.39 -1.82
CA MET A 330 7.18 10.79 -3.12
C MET A 330 6.37 11.91 -3.74
N THR A 331 7.03 12.92 -4.30
CA THR A 331 6.34 14.05 -4.95
C THR A 331 5.74 13.63 -6.30
N VAL A 332 4.77 14.40 -6.80
CA VAL A 332 4.21 14.21 -8.16
C VAL A 332 5.30 14.40 -9.22
N LYS A 333 6.25 15.30 -8.99
CA LYS A 333 7.37 15.53 -9.89
C LYS A 333 8.34 14.35 -9.91
N GLU A 334 8.54 13.66 -8.80
CA GLU A 334 9.34 12.42 -8.76
C GLU A 334 8.62 11.27 -9.48
N PHE A 335 7.38 10.97 -9.07
CA PHE A 335 6.55 9.92 -9.66
C PHE A 335 5.12 10.43 -9.88
N PRO A 336 4.70 10.70 -11.13
CA PRO A 336 3.45 11.40 -11.42
C PRO A 336 2.21 10.52 -11.26
N TRP A 337 2.35 9.20 -11.21
CA TRP A 337 1.22 8.28 -11.09
C TRP A 337 0.82 8.01 -9.63
N ILE A 338 -0.43 7.62 -9.43
CA ILE A 338 -1.07 7.40 -8.12
C ILE A 338 -0.52 6.20 -7.40
N SER A 339 -0.28 5.14 -8.17
CA SER A 339 -0.01 3.82 -7.66
C SER A 339 1.16 3.26 -8.41
N TYR A 340 2.03 2.57 -7.69
CA TYR A 340 3.05 1.77 -8.34
C TYR A 340 2.38 0.60 -9.08
N PRO A 341 2.95 0.15 -10.21
CA PRO A 341 2.63 -1.19 -10.72
C PRO A 341 2.94 -2.24 -9.65
N PRO A 342 2.42 -3.48 -9.75
CA PRO A 342 2.80 -4.55 -8.84
C PRO A 342 4.33 -4.67 -8.73
N TYR A 343 4.82 -4.90 -7.51
CA TYR A 343 6.24 -5.02 -7.21
C TYR A 343 6.47 -6.06 -6.10
N TYR A 344 7.70 -6.53 -5.95
CA TYR A 344 8.08 -7.39 -4.83
C TYR A 344 8.35 -6.58 -3.59
N HIS A 345 8.09 -7.13 -2.40
CA HIS A 345 8.58 -6.52 -1.17
C HIS A 345 10.11 -6.45 -1.20
N GLY A 346 10.71 -5.30 -0.85
CA GLY A 346 12.16 -5.09 -0.93
C GLY A 346 13.08 -6.01 -0.11
N LEU A 347 12.53 -6.96 0.66
CA LEU A 347 13.24 -7.83 1.60
C LEU A 347 13.95 -9.03 0.97
N THR A 348 13.32 -9.70 0.00
CA THR A 348 13.88 -10.86 -0.71
C THR A 348 13.13 -11.07 -2.03
N TYR A 349 13.86 -11.27 -3.11
CA TYR A 349 13.31 -11.66 -4.41
C TYR A 349 14.38 -12.38 -5.26
N ILE A 350 13.92 -13.13 -6.26
CA ILE A 350 14.73 -13.95 -7.14
C ILE A 350 14.56 -13.46 -8.57
N ILE A 351 15.66 -13.36 -9.32
CA ILE A 351 15.68 -12.94 -10.72
C ILE A 351 16.57 -13.91 -11.50
N GLY A 352 16.01 -14.54 -12.51
CA GLY A 352 16.74 -15.38 -13.46
C GLY A 352 17.71 -14.56 -14.30
N ALA A 353 18.82 -15.18 -14.71
CA ALA A 353 19.90 -14.47 -15.36
C ALA A 353 19.50 -13.71 -16.63
N ASN A 354 18.59 -14.26 -17.43
CA ASN A 354 18.11 -13.60 -18.65
C ASN A 354 17.32 -12.32 -18.35
N LEU A 355 16.74 -12.19 -17.15
CA LEU A 355 16.00 -10.98 -16.75
C LEU A 355 16.91 -9.90 -16.15
N VAL A 356 18.03 -10.27 -15.51
CA VAL A 356 18.98 -9.30 -14.93
C VAL A 356 19.53 -8.36 -16.00
N HIS A 357 19.92 -8.89 -17.16
CA HIS A 357 20.39 -8.09 -18.30
C HIS A 357 19.32 -7.11 -18.78
N ARG A 358 18.09 -7.59 -18.98
CA ARG A 358 16.95 -6.76 -19.41
C ARG A 358 16.64 -5.65 -18.41
N LEU A 359 16.71 -5.94 -17.11
CA LEU A 359 16.49 -4.95 -16.05
C LEU A 359 17.63 -3.93 -15.98
N ALA A 360 18.89 -4.36 -16.07
CA ALA A 360 20.05 -3.47 -16.13
C ALA A 360 19.94 -2.50 -17.30
N THR A 361 19.59 -3.01 -18.48
CA THR A 361 19.35 -2.22 -19.69
C THR A 361 18.16 -1.26 -19.51
N ALA A 362 17.01 -1.77 -19.07
CA ALA A 362 15.81 -0.94 -18.87
C ALA A 362 16.03 0.19 -17.86
N SER A 363 16.90 -0.01 -16.86
CA SER A 363 17.16 1.00 -15.83
C SER A 363 17.75 2.31 -16.39
N ALA A 364 18.45 2.26 -17.53
CA ALA A 364 18.99 3.43 -18.19
C ALA A 364 17.91 4.31 -18.88
N PHE A 365 16.72 3.74 -19.15
CA PHE A 365 15.63 4.39 -19.89
C PHE A 365 14.38 4.65 -19.03
N VAL A 366 14.44 4.36 -17.74
CA VAL A 366 13.32 4.55 -16.81
C VAL A 366 13.77 5.45 -15.68
N LYS A 367 13.22 6.67 -15.62
CA LYS A 367 13.49 7.67 -14.60
C LYS A 367 13.55 7.06 -13.19
N GLU A 368 14.71 7.19 -12.56
CA GLU A 368 14.98 6.72 -11.20
C GLU A 368 14.03 7.36 -10.18
N ILE A 369 13.56 6.56 -9.23
CA ILE A 369 12.82 6.99 -8.04
C ILE A 369 13.52 6.47 -6.77
N ARG A 370 13.31 7.10 -5.61
CA ARG A 370 14.02 6.75 -4.36
C ARG A 370 13.62 5.41 -3.72
N ILE A 371 12.51 4.81 -4.16
CA ILE A 371 12.00 3.54 -3.62
C ILE A 371 12.39 2.40 -4.57
N ASP A 372 13.33 1.55 -4.15
CA ASP A 372 13.97 0.52 -4.98
C ASP A 372 13.00 -0.58 -5.41
N ASP A 373 12.18 -1.06 -4.49
CA ASP A 373 11.25 -2.14 -4.74
C ASP A 373 10.13 -1.72 -5.70
N ALA A 374 9.56 -0.53 -5.50
CA ALA A 374 8.64 0.10 -6.44
C ALA A 374 9.29 0.36 -7.81
N TYR A 375 10.55 0.83 -7.84
CA TYR A 375 11.29 1.03 -9.09
C TYR A 375 11.47 -0.28 -9.86
N LEU A 376 11.82 -1.36 -9.18
CA LEU A 376 11.94 -2.70 -9.78
C LEU A 376 10.60 -3.14 -10.41
N GLY A 377 9.48 -2.90 -9.74
CA GLY A 377 8.15 -3.13 -10.31
C GLY A 377 7.87 -2.31 -11.57
N ILE A 378 8.33 -1.06 -11.64
CA ILE A 378 8.23 -0.23 -12.84
C ILE A 378 9.05 -0.83 -13.98
N LEU A 379 10.26 -1.32 -13.72
CA LEU A 379 11.09 -1.98 -14.73
C LEU A 379 10.39 -3.23 -15.29
N PHE A 380 9.89 -4.12 -14.42
CA PHE A 380 9.13 -5.30 -14.85
C PHE A 380 7.90 -4.91 -15.67
N ASN A 381 7.15 -3.89 -15.24
CA ASN A 381 5.98 -3.42 -15.97
C ASN A 381 6.33 -2.84 -17.36
N LYS A 382 7.39 -2.04 -17.46
CA LYS A 382 7.89 -1.47 -18.73
C LYS A 382 8.41 -2.55 -19.68
N LEU A 383 9.01 -3.61 -19.14
CA LEU A 383 9.47 -4.78 -19.88
C LEU A 383 8.34 -5.78 -20.21
N ASN A 384 7.11 -5.50 -19.79
CA ASN A 384 5.95 -6.39 -19.92
C ASN A 384 6.18 -7.79 -19.30
N ILE A 385 6.94 -7.85 -18.20
CA ILE A 385 7.20 -9.07 -17.43
C ILE A 385 6.16 -9.19 -16.33
N THR A 386 5.47 -10.32 -16.29
CA THR A 386 4.51 -10.62 -15.23
C THR A 386 5.24 -11.10 -13.98
N LEU A 387 4.89 -10.53 -12.82
CA LEU A 387 5.46 -10.94 -11.54
C LEU A 387 4.89 -12.29 -11.07
N VAL A 388 5.76 -13.17 -10.58
CA VAL A 388 5.39 -14.46 -10.01
C VAL A 388 5.44 -14.40 -8.49
N HIS A 389 4.34 -14.75 -7.85
CA HIS A 389 4.30 -14.84 -6.40
C HIS A 389 4.93 -16.15 -5.92
N LEU A 390 5.95 -16.06 -5.06
CA LEU A 390 6.55 -17.23 -4.43
C LEU A 390 6.12 -17.33 -2.97
N ASN A 391 5.29 -18.34 -2.64
CA ASN A 391 4.81 -18.58 -1.26
C ASN A 391 5.94 -18.93 -0.28
N ILE A 392 7.11 -19.31 -0.79
CA ILE A 392 8.32 -19.57 -0.01
C ILE A 392 9.05 -18.28 0.43
N ILE A 393 8.63 -17.10 -0.06
CA ILE A 393 9.20 -15.81 0.32
C ILE A 393 8.15 -14.99 1.07
N GLY A 394 8.52 -14.39 2.21
CA GLY A 394 7.61 -13.49 2.93
C GLY A 394 8.23 -12.68 4.06
N PRO A 395 7.60 -11.57 4.48
CA PRO A 395 8.13 -10.67 5.51
C PRO A 395 8.07 -11.21 6.94
N SER A 396 7.23 -12.20 7.20
CA SER A 396 6.98 -12.69 8.57
C SER A 396 6.80 -14.21 8.60
N LEU A 397 7.63 -14.93 7.84
CA LEU A 397 7.61 -16.39 7.84
C LEU A 397 7.88 -16.91 9.25
N THR A 398 6.92 -17.67 9.78
CA THR A 398 6.98 -18.32 11.07
C THR A 398 7.79 -19.60 10.99
N LYS A 399 8.09 -20.22 12.14
CA LYS A 399 8.72 -21.55 12.18
C LYS A 399 7.97 -22.58 11.31
N LYS A 400 6.63 -22.51 11.26
CA LYS A 400 5.80 -23.40 10.44
C LYS A 400 6.02 -23.14 8.95
N ASP A 401 6.11 -21.88 8.54
CA ASP A 401 6.33 -21.50 7.14
C ASP A 401 7.73 -21.93 6.66
N ILE A 402 8.75 -21.79 7.53
CA ILE A 402 10.10 -22.30 7.26
C ILE A 402 10.10 -23.83 7.15
N MET A 403 9.35 -24.54 8.00
CA MET A 403 9.18 -26.00 7.87
C MET A 403 8.47 -26.40 6.56
N SER A 404 7.61 -25.55 6.00
CA SER A 404 6.94 -25.78 4.71
C SER A 404 7.73 -25.30 3.48
N GLY A 405 9.01 -24.94 3.64
CA GLY A 405 9.88 -24.55 2.51
C GLY A 405 10.15 -23.05 2.40
N GLY A 406 9.76 -22.23 3.38
CA GLY A 406 10.09 -20.80 3.41
C GLY A 406 11.61 -20.54 3.38
N ILE A 407 12.08 -19.71 2.45
CA ILE A 407 13.53 -19.53 2.20
C ILE A 407 14.13 -18.35 2.96
N ASN A 408 13.36 -17.33 3.33
CA ASN A 408 13.86 -16.15 4.00
C ASN A 408 13.24 -16.00 5.40
N VAL A 409 14.04 -15.60 6.38
CA VAL A 409 13.60 -15.42 7.77
C VAL A 409 14.29 -14.22 8.40
N HIS A 410 13.54 -13.34 9.06
CA HIS A 410 14.13 -12.19 9.73
C HIS A 410 15.12 -12.64 10.82
N TYR A 411 16.29 -12.01 10.92
CA TYR A 411 17.41 -12.52 11.73
C TYR A 411 17.09 -12.71 13.23
N LYS A 412 16.20 -11.86 13.78
CA LYS A 412 15.72 -12.00 15.17
C LYS A 412 14.98 -13.32 15.40
N ILE A 413 14.26 -13.80 14.39
CA ILE A 413 13.54 -15.08 14.44
C ILE A 413 14.54 -16.20 14.18
N SER A 414 15.38 -16.07 13.16
CA SER A 414 16.39 -17.07 12.80
C SER A 414 17.32 -17.40 13.98
N LYS A 415 17.78 -16.40 14.75
CA LYS A 415 18.60 -16.58 15.96
C LYS A 415 17.93 -17.49 17.00
N ARG A 416 16.59 -17.51 17.06
CA ARG A 416 15.82 -18.34 17.98
C ARG A 416 15.50 -19.72 17.42
N ILE A 417 15.27 -19.83 16.11
CA ILE A 417 14.74 -21.06 15.50
C ILE A 417 15.76 -21.85 14.69
N MET A 418 16.90 -21.30 14.31
CA MET A 418 17.91 -21.98 13.46
C MET A 418 19.13 -22.39 14.28
N ASN A 419 19.62 -23.61 14.06
CA ASN A 419 20.95 -24.03 14.44
C ASN A 419 21.87 -23.86 13.24
N TRP A 420 22.73 -22.85 13.28
CA TRP A 420 23.63 -22.53 12.18
C TRP A 420 24.84 -23.45 12.07
N SER A 421 25.08 -24.36 13.02
CA SER A 421 26.09 -25.41 12.85
C SER A 421 25.60 -26.57 11.97
N SER A 422 24.29 -26.81 11.91
CA SER A 422 23.67 -27.91 11.17
C SER A 422 22.69 -27.45 10.09
N ALA A 423 22.48 -26.14 9.91
CA ALA A 423 21.40 -25.53 9.14
C ALA A 423 19.99 -26.08 9.47
N SER A 424 19.82 -26.73 10.62
CA SER A 424 18.56 -27.35 11.01
C SER A 424 17.76 -26.42 11.91
N ILE A 425 16.44 -26.55 11.88
CA ILE A 425 15.59 -25.84 12.83
C ILE A 425 15.92 -26.37 14.24
N ARG A 426 16.20 -25.47 15.19
CA ARG A 426 16.29 -25.77 16.62
C ARG A 426 14.98 -26.45 17.02
N ILE A 427 15.08 -27.74 17.33
CA ILE A 427 14.08 -28.42 18.13
C ILE A 427 14.19 -27.80 19.51
N GLN A 428 13.48 -26.70 19.75
CA GLN A 428 13.10 -26.38 21.12
C GLN A 428 12.24 -27.56 21.57
N MET A 429 12.85 -28.52 22.27
CA MET A 429 12.14 -29.27 23.29
C MET A 429 11.55 -28.19 24.18
N LYS A 430 10.27 -27.87 24.00
CA LYS A 430 9.50 -27.36 25.13
C LYS A 430 9.60 -28.50 26.15
N LEU A 431 10.58 -28.39 27.04
CA LEU A 431 10.48 -28.89 28.40
C LEU A 431 9.34 -28.11 29.06
N TYR A 432 8.12 -28.34 28.58
CA TYR A 432 6.98 -28.27 29.46
C TYR A 432 6.99 -29.62 30.17
N ASN A 433 7.79 -29.65 31.22
CA ASN A 433 7.55 -30.49 32.37
C ASN A 433 6.07 -30.36 32.72
N GLN A 434 5.33 -31.40 32.34
CA GLN A 434 4.07 -31.91 32.89
C GLN A 434 3.53 -32.89 31.83
N ALA A 435 4.19 -34.03 31.63
CA ALA A 435 4.02 -35.22 32.48
C ALA A 435 2.59 -35.78 32.51
N VAL A 436 1.94 -35.92 31.34
CA VAL A 436 0.74 -36.79 31.27
C VAL A 436 0.81 -37.87 30.18
N ILE A 437 1.76 -37.83 29.23
CA ILE A 437 1.71 -38.78 28.10
C ILE A 437 2.60 -40.04 28.22
N PRO A 438 3.73 -40.10 28.96
CA PRO A 438 4.47 -41.37 29.08
C PRO A 438 4.21 -42.16 30.37
N ILE A 439 3.04 -42.02 31.03
CA ILE A 439 2.67 -42.93 32.14
C ILE A 439 1.52 -43.87 31.79
N ILE A 440 0.59 -43.50 30.91
CA ILE A 440 -0.56 -44.39 30.66
C ILE A 440 -0.18 -45.61 29.80
N LYS A 441 0.97 -45.65 29.11
CA LYS A 441 1.33 -46.83 28.31
C LYS A 441 2.15 -47.91 29.05
N PRO A 442 3.16 -47.61 29.88
CA PRO A 442 3.94 -48.69 30.52
C PRO A 442 3.48 -49.08 31.93
N ILE A 443 2.77 -48.23 32.67
CA ILE A 443 2.20 -48.65 33.98
C ILE A 443 1.03 -49.62 33.76
N PHE A 444 0.30 -49.46 32.67
CA PHE A 444 -0.80 -50.35 32.29
C PHE A 444 -0.35 -51.78 31.98
N ILE A 445 0.93 -51.99 31.64
CA ILE A 445 1.48 -53.32 31.34
C ILE A 445 2.13 -53.96 32.57
N LYS A 446 2.62 -53.20 33.56
CA LYS A 446 3.31 -53.78 34.74
C LYS A 446 2.50 -53.88 36.03
N ILE A 447 1.41 -53.13 36.21
CA ILE A 447 0.56 -53.26 37.42
C ILE A 447 -0.42 -54.44 37.34
N ILE A 448 -0.49 -55.15 36.21
CA ILE A 448 -1.25 -56.41 36.07
C ILE A 448 -0.70 -57.55 36.96
N LYS A 449 0.40 -57.37 37.70
CA LYS A 449 0.93 -58.37 38.66
C LYS A 449 0.89 -58.00 40.15
N ILE A 450 0.01 -57.09 40.60
CA ILE A 450 -0.12 -56.82 42.05
C ILE A 450 -1.57 -56.91 42.54
N ASN A 451 -1.68 -57.51 43.73
CA ASN A 451 -2.84 -58.13 44.39
C ASN A 451 -4.16 -57.34 44.36
N ILE A 452 -5.25 -58.10 44.22
CA ILE A 452 -6.62 -57.72 43.83
C ILE A 452 -7.29 -56.67 44.75
N GLY A 453 -6.86 -56.52 46.00
CA GLY A 453 -7.53 -55.65 46.98
C GLY A 453 -7.42 -54.15 46.68
N ILE A 454 -6.27 -53.67 46.19
CA ILE A 454 -6.00 -52.23 46.02
C ILE A 454 -6.68 -51.66 44.75
N ARG A 455 -7.04 -52.53 43.79
CA ARG A 455 -7.70 -52.13 42.53
C ARG A 455 -9.01 -51.39 42.77
N LYS A 456 -9.86 -51.84 43.70
CA LYS A 456 -11.19 -51.22 43.92
C LYS A 456 -11.08 -49.76 44.36
N THR A 457 -10.13 -49.43 45.23
CA THR A 457 -9.95 -48.06 45.73
C THR A 457 -9.42 -47.13 44.64
N ILE A 458 -8.44 -47.59 43.85
CA ILE A 458 -7.86 -46.81 42.74
C ILE A 458 -8.91 -46.55 41.65
N TYR A 459 -9.71 -47.57 41.27
CA TYR A 459 -10.77 -47.38 40.28
C TYR A 459 -11.84 -46.40 40.76
N SER A 460 -12.19 -46.41 42.06
CA SER A 460 -13.16 -45.46 42.62
C SER A 460 -12.68 -44.02 42.55
N ILE A 461 -11.39 -43.77 42.85
CA ILE A 461 -10.80 -42.42 42.79
C ILE A 461 -10.71 -41.92 41.34
N LEU A 462 -10.27 -42.78 40.41
CA LEU A 462 -10.18 -42.42 38.99
C LEU A 462 -11.56 -42.12 38.37
N LEU A 463 -12.60 -42.86 38.79
CA LEU A 463 -13.97 -42.61 38.34
C LEU A 463 -14.50 -41.26 38.82
N ILE A 464 -14.23 -40.87 40.07
CA ILE A 464 -14.63 -39.57 40.63
C ILE A 464 -13.94 -38.42 39.87
N LEU A 465 -12.64 -38.52 39.60
CA LEU A 465 -11.89 -37.52 38.83
C LEU A 465 -12.41 -37.39 37.39
N PHE A 466 -12.74 -38.52 36.75
CA PHE A 466 -13.32 -38.52 35.42
C PHE A 466 -14.70 -37.85 35.39
N LEU A 467 -15.56 -38.15 36.37
CA LEU A 467 -16.87 -37.50 36.50
C LEU A 467 -16.72 -35.99 36.72
N PHE A 468 -15.78 -35.54 37.56
CA PHE A 468 -15.52 -34.12 37.79
C PHE A 468 -15.08 -33.39 36.51
N TYR A 469 -14.15 -33.98 35.75
CA TYR A 469 -13.69 -33.43 34.47
C TYR A 469 -14.81 -33.40 33.41
N SER A 470 -15.62 -34.46 33.35
CA SER A 470 -16.78 -34.56 32.45
C SER A 470 -17.78 -33.45 32.74
N THR A 471 -18.03 -33.17 34.02
CA THR A 471 -18.96 -32.12 34.46
C THR A 471 -18.45 -30.73 34.08
N ILE A 472 -17.16 -30.44 34.28
CA ILE A 472 -16.53 -29.18 33.85
C ILE A 472 -16.55 -29.05 32.31
N TYR A 473 -16.29 -30.14 31.59
CA TYR A 473 -16.31 -30.15 30.13
C TYR A 473 -17.73 -29.92 29.59
N ILE A 474 -18.75 -30.54 30.18
CA ILE A 474 -20.16 -30.33 29.81
C ILE A 474 -20.60 -28.91 30.17
N LEU A 475 -20.20 -28.38 31.34
CA LEU A 475 -20.46 -26.98 31.72
C LEU A 475 -19.82 -26.00 30.73
N ASN A 476 -18.58 -26.23 30.31
CA ASN A 476 -17.90 -25.40 29.30
C ASN A 476 -18.50 -25.57 27.90
N LYS A 477 -18.95 -26.78 27.51
CA LYS A 477 -19.58 -27.03 26.21
C LYS A 477 -21.00 -26.46 26.15
N ASN A 478 -21.75 -26.47 27.25
CA ASN A 478 -23.05 -25.81 27.36
C ASN A 478 -22.89 -24.29 27.37
N ASN A 479 -21.82 -23.74 27.96
CA ASN A 479 -21.48 -22.32 27.81
C ASN A 479 -21.13 -21.96 26.35
N LEU A 480 -20.53 -22.86 25.58
CA LEU A 480 -20.26 -22.66 24.15
C LEU A 480 -21.51 -22.81 23.27
N LYS A 481 -22.44 -23.73 23.59
CA LYS A 481 -23.71 -23.87 22.85
C LYS A 481 -24.72 -22.75 23.15
N ASN A 482 -24.72 -22.22 24.36
CA ASN A 482 -25.59 -21.10 24.73
C ASN A 482 -25.17 -19.76 24.07
N PHE A 483 -23.94 -19.65 23.56
CA PHE A 483 -23.50 -18.44 22.84
C PHE A 483 -23.93 -18.38 21.37
N TYR A 484 -24.34 -19.50 20.74
CA TYR A 484 -24.62 -19.54 19.31
C TYR A 484 -26.10 -19.55 18.91
N ASN A 485 -27.02 -19.61 19.88
CA ASN A 485 -28.46 -19.62 19.62
C ASN A 485 -29.20 -18.33 20.04
N LEU A 486 -28.47 -17.22 20.26
CA LEU A 486 -29.11 -15.91 20.31
C LEU A 486 -29.68 -15.63 18.91
N LYS A 487 -31.01 -15.63 18.81
CA LYS A 487 -31.75 -15.07 17.67
C LYS A 487 -31.06 -13.77 17.24
N ASN A 488 -30.46 -13.75 16.04
CA ASN A 488 -29.68 -12.61 15.52
C ASN A 488 -30.42 -11.25 15.56
N ASN A 489 -31.76 -11.25 15.65
CA ASN A 489 -32.51 -10.01 15.86
C ASN A 489 -32.22 -9.41 17.24
N ASP A 490 -32.16 -10.21 18.31
CA ASP A 490 -31.98 -9.69 19.68
C ASP A 490 -30.62 -8.99 19.84
N THR A 491 -29.57 -9.46 19.16
CA THR A 491 -28.22 -8.89 19.27
C THR A 491 -28.04 -7.56 18.54
N ILE A 492 -28.73 -7.35 17.42
CA ILE A 492 -28.76 -6.04 16.72
C ILE A 492 -29.63 -5.06 17.53
N CYS A 493 -30.72 -5.54 18.12
CA CYS A 493 -31.63 -4.71 18.90
C CYS A 493 -31.01 -4.14 20.17
N SER A 494 -30.12 -4.91 20.80
CA SER A 494 -29.33 -4.46 21.94
C SER A 494 -27.98 -3.84 21.56
N TYR A 495 -27.71 -3.62 20.27
CA TYR A 495 -26.40 -3.15 19.82
C TYR A 495 -26.16 -1.69 20.23
N ASP A 496 -25.22 -1.49 21.16
CA ASP A 496 -24.75 -0.17 21.58
C ASP A 496 -23.25 -0.21 21.86
N LYS A 497 -22.45 -0.24 20.78
CA LYS A 497 -20.99 -0.22 20.92
C LYS A 497 -20.50 1.13 21.43
N LEU A 498 -21.21 2.21 21.13
CA LEU A 498 -20.86 3.55 21.57
C LEU A 498 -20.88 3.68 23.10
N GLU A 499 -21.86 3.09 23.78
CA GLU A 499 -21.90 3.07 25.25
C GLU A 499 -20.68 2.32 25.83
N GLU A 500 -20.35 1.14 25.29
CA GLU A 500 -19.18 0.35 25.72
C GLU A 500 -17.85 1.11 25.56
N ILE A 501 -17.61 1.72 24.40
CA ILE A 501 -16.34 2.41 24.12
C ILE A 501 -16.22 3.75 24.85
N THR A 502 -17.32 4.30 25.36
CA THR A 502 -17.33 5.57 26.11
C THR A 502 -17.34 5.40 27.63
N LEU A 503 -17.40 4.15 28.15
CA LEU A 503 -17.37 3.85 29.58
C LEU A 503 -16.19 4.50 30.31
N ASN A 504 -14.99 4.43 29.73
CA ASN A 504 -13.78 5.07 30.24
C ASN A 504 -12.82 5.40 29.08
N GLU A 505 -11.88 6.31 29.35
CA GLU A 505 -10.92 6.79 28.35
C GLU A 505 -10.02 5.67 27.79
N LEU A 506 -9.67 4.68 28.59
CA LEU A 506 -8.88 3.53 28.14
C LEU A 506 -9.63 2.68 27.11
N SER A 507 -10.94 2.45 27.31
CA SER A 507 -11.80 1.73 26.37
C SER A 507 -11.93 2.48 25.04
N TRP A 508 -12.04 3.80 25.12
CA TRP A 508 -12.03 4.69 23.96
C TRP A 508 -10.72 4.59 23.18
N ILE A 509 -9.57 4.76 23.85
CA ILE A 509 -8.24 4.68 23.21
C ILE A 509 -8.02 3.29 22.59
N ASN A 510 -8.38 2.22 23.31
CA ASN A 510 -8.28 0.85 22.81
C ASN A 510 -9.13 0.64 21.56
N PHE A 511 -10.36 1.18 21.53
CA PHE A 511 -11.22 1.09 20.36
C PHE A 511 -10.66 1.87 19.15
N ILE A 512 -10.21 3.10 19.35
CA ILE A 512 -9.58 3.91 18.30
C ILE A 512 -8.31 3.24 17.77
N TYR A 513 -7.53 2.60 18.63
CA TYR A 513 -6.39 1.79 18.20
C TYR A 513 -6.87 0.60 17.35
N GLN A 514 -7.84 -0.19 17.84
CA GLN A 514 -8.39 -1.35 17.12
C GLN A 514 -8.93 -1.00 15.73
N THR A 515 -9.71 0.08 15.58
CA THR A 515 -10.25 0.49 14.27
C THR A 515 -9.16 0.87 13.27
N LYS A 516 -8.03 1.41 13.74
CA LYS A 516 -6.85 1.64 12.90
C LYS A 516 -6.22 0.34 12.39
N PHE A 517 -6.25 -0.76 13.16
CA PHE A 517 -5.73 -2.08 12.74
C PHE A 517 -6.69 -2.87 11.86
N ILE A 518 -8.00 -2.66 12.01
CA ILE A 518 -9.02 -3.28 11.14
C ILE A 518 -8.76 -2.87 9.68
N ASN A 519 -8.45 -1.59 9.44
CA ASN A 519 -8.08 -1.10 8.10
C ASN A 519 -6.69 -1.54 7.63
N TYR A 520 -5.76 -1.92 8.52
CA TYR A 520 -4.39 -2.29 8.16
C TYR A 520 -4.23 -3.78 7.81
N HIS A 521 -4.99 -4.69 8.44
CA HIS A 521 -4.76 -6.14 8.33
C HIS A 521 -5.69 -6.90 7.37
N ASN A 522 -6.78 -6.30 6.88
CA ASN A 522 -7.72 -7.02 6.01
C ASN A 522 -7.23 -7.23 4.57
N PHE A 523 -6.10 -6.66 4.17
CA PHE A 523 -5.42 -7.07 2.93
C PHE A 523 -4.67 -8.41 3.04
N HIS A 524 -4.44 -8.93 4.26
CA HIS A 524 -3.61 -10.13 4.47
C HIS A 524 -4.35 -11.37 4.97
N TYR A 525 -5.59 -11.28 5.48
CA TYR A 525 -6.26 -12.44 6.09
C TYR A 525 -7.05 -13.31 5.09
N LEU A 526 -7.26 -12.86 3.84
CA LEU A 526 -8.09 -13.59 2.85
C LEU A 526 -7.35 -14.70 2.07
N LYS A 527 -6.13 -15.10 2.46
CA LYS A 527 -5.35 -16.11 1.71
C LYS A 527 -5.14 -17.46 2.42
N GLN A 528 -5.64 -17.70 3.64
CA GLN A 528 -5.25 -18.92 4.38
C GLN A 528 -6.32 -19.79 5.06
N ASN A 529 -7.63 -19.58 4.86
CA ASN A 529 -8.61 -20.53 5.37
C ASN A 529 -9.26 -21.37 4.25
N LYS A 530 -8.86 -22.65 4.18
CA LYS A 530 -9.68 -23.74 3.64
C LYS A 530 -10.97 -23.80 4.46
N ILE A 531 -12.01 -23.08 4.05
CA ILE A 531 -13.34 -23.24 4.65
C ILE A 531 -13.98 -24.47 4.03
N THR A 532 -14.03 -25.54 4.83
CA THR A 532 -14.82 -26.76 4.63
C THR A 532 -16.29 -26.43 4.31
N ASN A 533 -16.85 -27.15 3.34
CA ASN A 533 -18.24 -27.09 2.82
C ASN A 533 -19.35 -26.87 3.87
N LEU A 534 -19.58 -25.64 4.31
CA LEU A 534 -20.65 -25.33 5.28
C LEU A 534 -21.54 -24.13 4.91
N PHE A 535 -21.56 -23.70 3.65
CA PHE A 535 -22.42 -22.60 3.19
C PHE A 535 -23.15 -22.89 1.87
N THR A 536 -24.00 -23.91 1.88
CA THR A 536 -24.89 -24.25 0.75
C THR A 536 -26.26 -23.54 0.77
N ASN A 537 -26.52 -22.55 1.65
CA ASN A 537 -27.85 -21.92 1.75
C ASN A 537 -27.84 -20.37 1.78
N LEU A 538 -27.27 -19.68 0.78
CA LEU A 538 -27.18 -18.19 0.80
C LEU A 538 -27.70 -17.45 -0.45
N ILE A 539 -28.62 -18.04 -1.25
CA ILE A 539 -29.16 -17.37 -2.46
C ILE A 539 -30.70 -17.40 -2.51
N SER A 540 -31.40 -16.98 -1.46
CA SER A 540 -32.85 -16.72 -1.58
C SER A 540 -33.27 -15.67 -0.58
N LEU A 541 -33.07 -14.38 -0.86
CA LEU A 541 -33.67 -13.31 -0.06
C LEU A 541 -34.11 -12.12 -0.92
N TYR A 542 -35.21 -12.34 -1.63
CA TYR A 542 -36.24 -11.30 -1.76
C TYR A 542 -37.30 -11.42 -0.63
N HIS A 543 -37.20 -12.41 0.26
CA HIS A 543 -38.07 -12.56 1.44
C HIS A 543 -37.40 -13.42 2.53
N ARG A 544 -37.23 -12.88 3.76
CA ARG A 544 -36.96 -13.52 5.09
C ARG A 544 -35.53 -13.48 5.69
N ASN A 545 -35.25 -12.44 6.50
CA ASN A 545 -34.26 -12.42 7.59
C ASN A 545 -32.77 -12.42 7.18
N ASP A 546 -32.21 -11.23 7.06
CA ASP A 546 -30.80 -10.98 6.79
C ASP A 546 -29.88 -11.47 7.92
N LYS A 547 -28.86 -12.26 7.57
CA LYS A 547 -27.71 -12.51 8.43
C LYS A 547 -26.81 -11.28 8.39
N ILE A 548 -26.91 -10.41 9.39
CA ILE A 548 -25.86 -9.43 9.69
C ILE A 548 -24.76 -10.17 10.45
N GLU A 549 -23.57 -10.28 9.87
CA GLU A 549 -22.41 -10.85 10.56
C GLU A 549 -21.65 -9.77 11.33
N TYR A 550 -21.25 -10.11 12.55
CA TYR A 550 -20.26 -9.35 13.30
C TYR A 550 -18.87 -9.64 12.76
N THR A 551 -17.98 -8.64 12.72
CA THR A 551 -16.59 -8.89 12.29
C THR A 551 -15.91 -9.92 13.17
N THR A 552 -15.16 -10.84 12.57
CA THR A 552 -14.31 -11.79 13.28
C THR A 552 -12.85 -11.37 13.16
N TYR A 553 -12.14 -11.20 14.28
CA TYR A 553 -10.69 -11.03 14.33
C TYR A 553 -10.07 -12.28 14.96
N ASN A 554 -9.17 -12.98 14.28
CA ASN A 554 -8.59 -14.25 14.74
C ASN A 554 -9.64 -15.29 15.19
N ASN A 555 -10.70 -15.51 14.41
CA ASN A 555 -11.85 -16.37 14.75
C ASN A 555 -12.61 -15.97 16.03
N LYS A 556 -12.35 -14.78 16.59
CA LYS A 556 -13.15 -14.21 17.69
C LYS A 556 -14.12 -13.18 17.14
N ASN A 557 -15.39 -13.32 17.46
CA ASN A 557 -16.40 -12.31 17.20
C ASN A 557 -16.01 -11.01 17.94
N THR A 558 -15.75 -9.92 17.22
CA THR A 558 -15.38 -8.62 17.83
C THR A 558 -16.60 -7.88 18.36
N GLY A 559 -17.81 -8.34 18.04
CA GLY A 559 -19.06 -7.67 18.41
C GLY A 559 -19.24 -6.33 17.72
N LEU A 560 -18.61 -6.07 16.56
CA LEU A 560 -18.80 -4.84 15.78
C LEU A 560 -19.75 -5.06 14.62
N LEU A 561 -20.70 -4.14 14.45
CA LEU A 561 -21.64 -4.13 13.33
C LEU A 561 -20.98 -3.52 12.10
N ASN A 562 -20.60 -4.35 11.14
CA ASN A 562 -19.94 -3.91 9.92
C ASN A 562 -20.90 -3.90 8.74
N MET A 563 -21.13 -2.72 8.17
CA MET A 563 -21.96 -2.52 6.98
C MET A 563 -21.18 -2.84 5.69
N LYS A 564 -20.26 -3.80 5.71
CA LYS A 564 -19.45 -4.18 4.56
C LYS A 564 -20.20 -5.09 3.61
N LEU A 565 -19.91 -5.02 2.30
CA LEU A 565 -20.42 -6.01 1.36
C LEU A 565 -19.64 -7.33 1.54
N TYR A 566 -20.33 -8.40 1.89
CA TYR A 566 -19.73 -9.74 2.00
C TYR A 566 -19.86 -10.49 0.68
N TYR A 567 -18.80 -11.20 0.28
CA TYR A 567 -18.74 -11.99 -0.95
C TYR A 567 -17.75 -13.15 -0.79
N ASN A 568 -17.98 -14.23 -1.54
CA ASN A 568 -17.04 -15.34 -1.65
C ASN A 568 -16.11 -15.17 -2.85
N ILE A 569 -14.93 -15.78 -2.80
CA ILE A 569 -14.01 -15.82 -3.92
C ILE A 569 -14.14 -17.18 -4.63
N ARG A 570 -14.45 -17.16 -5.93
CA ARG A 570 -14.29 -18.29 -6.83
C ARG A 570 -12.86 -18.31 -7.37
N TYR A 571 -12.16 -19.41 -7.17
CA TYR A 571 -10.82 -19.63 -7.74
C TYR A 571 -10.86 -20.06 -9.22
N ASP A 572 -12.06 -20.21 -9.78
CA ASP A 572 -12.27 -20.52 -11.18
C ASP A 572 -12.18 -19.24 -12.04
N ASN A 573 -11.25 -19.22 -13.00
CA ASN A 573 -10.85 -18.02 -13.76
C ASN A 573 -11.63 -17.81 -15.08
N HIS A 574 -12.62 -18.64 -15.41
CA HIS A 574 -13.26 -18.62 -16.73
C HIS A 574 -14.23 -17.46 -16.97
N ILE A 575 -14.75 -16.79 -15.94
CA ILE A 575 -15.75 -15.71 -16.10
C ILE A 575 -15.27 -14.41 -15.43
N ILE A 576 -15.17 -13.33 -16.22
CA ILE A 576 -14.72 -11.99 -15.79
C ILE A 576 -15.79 -10.96 -16.18
N TYR A 577 -16.37 -10.26 -15.20
CA TYR A 577 -17.47 -9.30 -15.42
C TYR A 577 -16.97 -7.84 -15.53
N TYR A 578 -15.75 -7.56 -15.07
CA TYR A 578 -15.09 -6.27 -14.97
C TYR A 578 -15.96 -5.20 -14.28
N PHE A 579 -16.34 -5.42 -13.02
CA PHE A 579 -17.19 -4.50 -12.25
C PHE A 579 -16.43 -3.30 -11.67
N ASN A 580 -15.15 -3.42 -11.39
CA ASN A 580 -14.39 -2.35 -10.75
C ASN A 580 -14.17 -1.15 -11.68
N ASP A 581 -14.23 0.06 -11.12
CA ASP A 581 -13.79 1.30 -11.74
C ASP A 581 -12.76 1.98 -10.82
N ASP A 582 -11.50 2.04 -11.30
CA ASP A 582 -10.32 2.48 -10.55
C ASP A 582 -9.87 3.90 -10.90
N TYR A 583 -10.68 4.61 -11.69
CA TYR A 583 -10.35 5.92 -12.22
C TYR A 583 -9.08 5.95 -13.07
N SER A 584 -8.79 4.91 -13.87
CA SER A 584 -7.60 4.91 -14.72
C SER A 584 -7.85 5.47 -16.14
N MET A 585 -6.95 6.33 -16.63
CA MET A 585 -6.95 6.81 -18.03
C MET A 585 -6.80 5.68 -19.07
N LYS A 586 -6.38 4.47 -18.65
CA LYS A 586 -6.27 3.31 -19.55
C LYS A 586 -7.63 2.86 -20.08
N ASN A 587 -8.71 3.18 -19.37
CA ASN A 587 -10.05 2.93 -19.86
C ASN A 587 -10.37 3.98 -20.94
N LYS A 588 -10.74 3.53 -22.15
CA LYS A 588 -11.24 4.38 -23.26
C LYS A 588 -12.57 5.10 -22.93
N SER A 589 -12.91 5.21 -21.66
CA SER A 589 -14.20 5.65 -21.12
C SER A 589 -14.11 7.11 -20.68
N TYR A 590 -13.83 7.99 -21.63
CA TYR A 590 -13.84 9.43 -21.45
C TYR A 590 -14.43 10.11 -22.69
N ILE A 591 -14.99 11.30 -22.49
CA ILE A 591 -15.49 12.16 -23.56
C ILE A 591 -14.49 13.29 -23.74
N SER A 592 -14.12 13.55 -24.99
CA SER A 592 -13.21 14.62 -25.38
C SER A 592 -14.01 15.87 -25.76
N HIS A 593 -13.76 16.98 -25.07
CA HIS A 593 -14.27 18.31 -25.40
C HIS A 593 -13.17 19.12 -26.09
N PRO A 594 -13.21 19.36 -27.40
CA PRO A 594 -12.24 20.23 -28.05
C PRO A 594 -12.51 21.69 -27.66
N ILE A 595 -11.49 22.37 -27.14
CA ILE A 595 -11.51 23.80 -26.83
C ILE A 595 -10.43 24.48 -27.68
N LEU A 596 -10.85 25.46 -28.48
CA LEU A 596 -9.92 26.33 -29.20
C LEU A 596 -9.41 27.43 -28.27
N THR A 597 -8.09 27.52 -28.11
CA THR A 597 -7.41 28.64 -27.43
C THR A 597 -6.23 29.11 -28.27
N ARG A 598 -5.37 29.99 -27.74
CA ARG A 598 -4.17 30.50 -28.42
C ARG A 598 -2.89 30.13 -27.66
N ASN A 599 -1.81 29.81 -28.38
CA ASN A 599 -0.48 29.59 -27.78
C ASN A 599 0.20 30.93 -27.45
N GLU A 600 1.41 30.86 -26.88
CA GLU A 600 2.23 32.06 -26.54
C GLU A 600 2.55 32.95 -27.76
N LYS A 601 2.46 32.41 -28.98
CA LYS A 601 2.63 33.15 -30.24
C LYS A 601 1.30 33.63 -30.84
N GLY A 602 0.18 33.50 -30.13
CA GLY A 602 -1.15 33.93 -30.57
C GLY A 602 -1.83 33.00 -31.60
N GLN A 603 -1.24 31.85 -31.93
CA GLN A 603 -1.78 30.89 -32.91
C GLN A 603 -2.86 30.02 -32.27
N PRO A 604 -3.97 29.72 -32.98
CA PRO A 604 -5.01 28.84 -32.46
C PRO A 604 -4.46 27.43 -32.22
N ILE A 605 -4.67 26.91 -31.02
CA ILE A 605 -4.41 25.52 -30.61
C ILE A 605 -5.66 24.94 -29.97
N ALA A 606 -6.00 23.71 -30.36
CA ALA A 606 -7.07 22.95 -29.75
C ALA A 606 -6.53 22.19 -28.53
N TYR A 607 -7.04 22.49 -27.33
CA TYR A 607 -6.89 21.61 -26.17
C TYR A 607 -8.06 20.64 -26.14
N ILE A 608 -7.78 19.38 -25.81
CA ILE A 608 -8.83 18.40 -25.56
C ILE A 608 -8.99 18.29 -24.05
N LEU A 609 -10.13 18.77 -23.54
CA LEU A 609 -10.49 18.53 -22.16
C LEU A 609 -11.22 17.19 -22.04
N THR A 610 -10.93 16.45 -20.97
CA THR A 610 -11.47 15.11 -20.80
C THR A 610 -12.53 15.10 -19.70
N GLU A 611 -13.75 14.69 -20.05
CA GLU A 611 -14.80 14.35 -19.10
C GLU A 611 -14.76 12.84 -18.83
N HIS A 612 -14.78 12.47 -17.55
CA HIS A 612 -14.90 11.07 -17.16
C HIS A 612 -16.25 10.52 -17.59
N TYR A 613 -16.23 9.39 -18.30
CA TYR A 613 -17.43 8.61 -18.57
C TYR A 613 -17.31 7.25 -17.88
N PRO A 614 -17.71 7.16 -16.59
CA PRO A 614 -17.57 5.93 -15.81
C PRO A 614 -18.21 4.71 -16.48
N LYS A 615 -17.63 3.53 -16.30
CA LYS A 615 -18.17 2.29 -16.88
C LYS A 615 -19.52 1.93 -16.24
N TYR A 616 -20.50 1.58 -17.07
CA TYR A 616 -21.81 1.12 -16.61
C TYR A 616 -21.70 -0.06 -15.63
N PHE A 617 -22.33 0.08 -14.46
CA PHE A 617 -22.40 -0.94 -13.42
C PHE A 617 -23.76 -1.65 -13.48
N ASN A 618 -23.76 -2.89 -13.97
CA ASN A 618 -24.97 -3.71 -14.03
C ASN A 618 -25.20 -4.39 -12.67
N VAL A 619 -26.09 -3.82 -11.86
CA VAL A 619 -26.42 -4.29 -10.51
C VAL A 619 -26.89 -5.74 -10.52
N THR A 620 -27.75 -6.15 -11.45
CA THR A 620 -28.26 -7.53 -11.53
C THR A 620 -27.14 -8.55 -11.77
N LYS A 621 -26.21 -8.27 -12.68
CA LYS A 621 -25.03 -9.12 -12.91
C LYS A 621 -24.12 -9.14 -11.69
N ALA A 622 -23.91 -7.99 -11.04
CA ALA A 622 -23.09 -7.89 -9.84
C ALA A 622 -23.68 -8.72 -8.69
N LEU A 623 -24.98 -8.62 -8.42
CA LEU A 623 -25.66 -9.42 -7.39
C LEU A 623 -25.58 -10.92 -7.68
N LYS A 624 -25.78 -11.33 -8.94
CA LYS A 624 -25.58 -12.73 -9.36
C LYS A 624 -24.14 -13.18 -9.14
N ALA A 625 -23.15 -12.34 -9.47
CA ALA A 625 -21.75 -12.65 -9.26
C ALA A 625 -21.39 -12.73 -7.77
N ILE A 626 -21.82 -11.78 -6.94
CA ILE A 626 -21.60 -11.76 -5.48
C ILE A 626 -22.17 -13.02 -4.81
N SER A 627 -23.43 -13.34 -5.11
CA SER A 627 -24.12 -14.51 -4.54
C SER A 627 -23.48 -15.83 -4.98
N SER A 628 -23.06 -15.91 -6.24
CA SER A 628 -22.38 -17.09 -6.76
C SER A 628 -20.93 -17.20 -6.26
N GLY A 629 -20.27 -16.07 -6.02
CA GLY A 629 -18.85 -15.89 -5.70
C GLY A 629 -18.10 -15.15 -6.83
N LEU A 630 -17.27 -14.18 -6.46
CA LEU A 630 -16.49 -13.32 -7.35
C LEU A 630 -15.15 -13.96 -7.74
N SER A 631 -14.68 -13.77 -8.97
CA SER A 631 -13.32 -14.19 -9.31
C SER A 631 -12.28 -13.30 -8.61
N LEU A 632 -11.04 -13.77 -8.49
CA LEU A 632 -9.94 -12.98 -7.90
C LEU A 632 -9.72 -11.62 -8.60
N LYS A 633 -10.13 -11.47 -9.86
CA LYS A 633 -10.03 -10.22 -10.63
C LYS A 633 -11.19 -9.25 -10.39
N GLU A 634 -12.27 -9.71 -9.75
CA GLU A 634 -13.50 -8.95 -9.48
C GLU A 634 -13.67 -8.56 -8.01
N ILE A 635 -12.61 -8.66 -7.20
CA ILE A 635 -12.63 -8.22 -5.81
C ILE A 635 -12.98 -6.72 -5.77
N PRO A 636 -14.02 -6.29 -5.03
CA PRO A 636 -14.40 -4.90 -4.91
C PRO A 636 -13.22 -3.99 -4.53
N CYS A 637 -12.96 -2.95 -5.33
CA CYS A 637 -11.83 -2.04 -5.13
C CYS A 637 -11.99 -1.04 -3.97
N ASN A 638 -13.18 -0.88 -3.42
CA ASN A 638 -13.52 0.06 -2.36
C ASN A 638 -14.48 -0.55 -1.31
N ASN A 639 -14.10 -1.68 -0.73
CA ASN A 639 -14.93 -2.39 0.25
C ASN A 639 -14.25 -2.57 1.60
N ASP A 640 -13.73 -1.47 2.12
CA ASP A 640 -13.20 -1.39 3.47
C ASP A 640 -14.32 -1.57 4.52
N ASP A 641 -13.91 -1.82 5.76
CA ASP A 641 -14.84 -2.02 6.87
C ASP A 641 -15.55 -0.71 7.20
N LEU A 642 -16.87 -0.77 7.28
CA LEU A 642 -17.74 0.36 7.50
C LEU A 642 -18.58 0.11 8.74
N ILE A 643 -17.94 0.28 9.89
CA ILE A 643 -18.50 -0.12 11.18
C ILE A 643 -19.46 0.97 11.68
N ALA A 644 -20.68 0.57 12.02
CA ALA A 644 -21.61 1.39 12.80
C ALA A 644 -21.36 1.14 14.29
N VAL A 645 -21.13 2.17 15.11
CA VAL A 645 -21.05 2.04 16.57
C VAL A 645 -22.39 2.33 17.26
N ARG A 646 -23.30 2.99 16.56
CA ARG A 646 -24.66 3.31 17.01
C ARG A 646 -25.62 3.30 15.82
N LEU A 647 -26.79 2.69 16.01
CA LEU A 647 -27.92 2.78 15.09
C LEU A 647 -29.03 3.69 15.68
N PRO A 648 -29.77 4.42 14.83
CA PRO A 648 -30.96 5.15 15.27
C PRO A 648 -32.06 4.16 15.70
N LYS A 649 -32.75 4.44 16.81
CA LYS A 649 -33.86 3.57 17.30
C LYS A 649 -35.24 4.07 16.90
N ARG A 650 -35.37 5.35 16.51
CA ARG A 650 -36.64 5.96 16.08
C ARG A 650 -36.94 5.80 14.59
N THR A 651 -35.90 5.65 13.78
CA THR A 651 -35.98 5.65 12.32
C THR A 651 -35.40 4.35 11.79
N CYS A 652 -36.17 3.64 10.95
CA CYS A 652 -35.76 2.37 10.36
C CYS A 652 -35.19 1.36 11.38
N ASN A 653 -35.87 1.22 12.52
CA ASN A 653 -35.41 0.31 13.56
C ASN A 653 -35.62 -1.14 13.11
N PRO A 654 -34.59 -2.00 13.06
CA PRO A 654 -34.76 -3.42 12.69
C PRO A 654 -35.67 -4.21 13.64
N CYS A 655 -35.90 -3.70 14.87
CA CYS A 655 -36.55 -4.40 15.98
C CYS A 655 -38.02 -4.04 16.15
N SER A 656 -38.42 -2.91 15.59
CA SER A 656 -39.80 -2.45 15.60
C SER A 656 -40.23 -2.32 14.15
N ARG A 657 -41.28 -3.03 13.74
CA ARG A 657 -41.92 -2.75 12.44
C ARG A 657 -42.52 -1.36 12.52
N THR A 658 -41.72 -0.36 12.16
CA THR A 658 -42.15 1.02 12.03
C THR A 658 -43.11 1.14 10.85
N LYS A 659 -44.13 1.98 11.00
CA LYS A 659 -45.08 2.32 9.93
C LYS A 659 -44.31 2.85 8.72
N ASN A 660 -44.80 2.55 7.52
CA ASN A 660 -44.31 3.18 6.29
C ASN A 660 -44.34 4.70 6.45
N VAL A 661 -43.27 5.36 6.01
CA VAL A 661 -43.13 6.81 6.01
C VAL A 661 -43.01 7.33 4.58
N ASN A 662 -43.38 8.58 4.36
CA ASN A 662 -43.27 9.23 3.05
C ASN A 662 -41.83 9.65 2.74
N LEU A 663 -41.06 10.00 3.76
CA LEU A 663 -39.69 10.51 3.63
C LEU A 663 -38.84 10.13 4.84
N VAL A 664 -37.60 9.71 4.58
CA VAL A 664 -36.53 9.65 5.59
C VAL A 664 -35.49 10.71 5.25
N VAL A 665 -35.25 11.65 6.17
CA VAL A 665 -34.26 12.72 6.04
C VAL A 665 -33.00 12.32 6.80
N ILE A 666 -31.87 12.31 6.10
CA ILE A 666 -30.54 11.98 6.62
C ILE A 666 -29.73 13.27 6.65
N VAL A 667 -29.47 13.78 7.84
CA VAL A 667 -28.74 15.03 8.06
C VAL A 667 -27.28 14.70 8.35
N LYS A 668 -26.38 15.07 7.44
CA LYS A 668 -24.93 14.99 7.63
C LYS A 668 -24.52 16.03 8.66
N SER A 669 -24.24 15.60 9.89
CA SER A 669 -23.86 16.51 10.98
C SER A 669 -22.43 16.28 11.44
N CYS A 670 -21.76 17.34 11.90
CA CYS A 670 -20.43 17.25 12.48
C CYS A 670 -20.48 16.80 13.95
N VAL A 671 -19.46 16.07 14.40
CA VAL A 671 -19.40 15.53 15.78
C VAL A 671 -19.56 16.60 16.87
N TYR A 672 -19.07 17.82 16.62
CA TYR A 672 -19.15 18.95 17.56
C TYR A 672 -20.40 19.83 17.39
N CYS A 673 -21.26 19.57 16.40
CA CYS A 673 -22.39 20.41 16.02
C CYS A 673 -23.64 20.18 16.89
N PHE A 674 -23.46 20.13 18.22
CA PHE A 674 -24.53 19.86 19.19
C PHE A 674 -25.64 20.91 19.14
N GLU A 675 -25.28 22.20 19.03
CA GLU A 675 -26.23 23.31 18.96
C GLU A 675 -27.06 23.27 17.67
N GLN A 676 -26.45 22.90 16.54
CA GLN A 676 -27.14 22.74 15.26
C GLN A 676 -28.16 21.59 15.32
N ARG A 677 -27.77 20.44 15.90
CA ARG A 677 -28.70 19.31 16.09
C ARG A 677 -29.83 19.66 17.05
N ALA A 678 -29.56 20.36 18.15
CA ALA A 678 -30.59 20.84 19.06
C ALA A 678 -31.56 21.82 18.36
N PHE A 679 -31.02 22.77 17.58
CA PHE A 679 -31.82 23.72 16.82
C PHE A 679 -32.68 23.04 15.75
N ALA A 680 -32.14 22.06 15.02
CA ALA A 680 -32.90 21.25 14.08
C ALA A 680 -34.07 20.51 14.75
N ARG A 681 -33.85 19.94 15.95
CA ARG A 681 -34.89 19.29 16.77
C ARG A 681 -36.00 20.25 17.21
N MET A 682 -35.66 21.50 17.51
CA MET A 682 -36.63 22.54 17.91
C MET A 682 -37.38 23.17 16.73
N THR A 683 -36.89 22.98 15.50
CA THR A 683 -37.41 23.62 14.29
C THR A 683 -38.02 22.57 13.34
N TYR A 684 -37.40 22.31 12.20
CA TYR A 684 -37.98 21.52 11.12
C TYR A 684 -38.13 20.03 11.44
N MET A 685 -37.49 19.51 12.49
CA MET A 685 -37.72 18.13 12.94
C MET A 685 -38.93 17.99 13.87
N ASN A 686 -39.58 19.09 14.27
CA ASN A 686 -40.82 19.01 15.04
C ASN A 686 -41.92 18.37 14.17
N LYS A 687 -42.45 17.24 14.63
CA LYS A 687 -43.46 16.45 13.91
C LYS A 687 -44.75 17.22 13.64
N ASP A 688 -45.13 18.15 14.52
CA ASP A 688 -46.38 18.91 14.39
C ASP A 688 -46.39 19.79 13.14
N LEU A 689 -45.21 20.21 12.67
CA LEU A 689 -45.07 21.03 11.46
C LEU A 689 -45.33 20.28 10.16
N TRP A 690 -45.32 18.94 10.20
CA TRP A 690 -45.50 18.09 9.02
C TRP A 690 -46.94 17.62 8.83
N LYS A 691 -47.85 17.96 9.75
CA LYS A 691 -49.29 17.64 9.67
C LYS A 691 -49.48 16.14 9.39
N ASN A 692 -50.12 15.78 8.28
CA ASN A 692 -50.40 14.39 7.89
C ASN A 692 -49.28 13.74 7.05
N PHE A 693 -48.18 14.46 6.78
CA PHE A 693 -47.04 13.93 6.02
C PHE A 693 -46.08 13.21 6.96
N SER A 694 -45.90 11.91 6.75
CA SER A 694 -45.07 11.08 7.62
C SER A 694 -43.59 11.19 7.25
N VAL A 695 -42.82 11.85 8.11
CA VAL A 695 -41.37 12.04 7.95
C VAL A 695 -40.61 11.51 9.16
N GLN A 696 -39.42 10.98 8.92
CA GLN A 696 -38.47 10.60 9.96
C GLN A 696 -37.10 11.23 9.68
N PHE A 697 -36.36 11.53 10.74
CA PHE A 697 -35.07 12.21 10.67
C PHE A 697 -33.98 11.37 11.33
N VAL A 698 -32.78 11.41 10.77
CA VAL A 698 -31.57 10.80 11.34
C VAL A 698 -30.38 11.72 11.12
N PHE A 699 -29.62 11.96 12.19
CA PHE A 699 -28.29 12.55 12.07
C PHE A 699 -27.26 11.46 11.78
N THR A 700 -26.40 11.67 10.79
CA THR A 700 -25.25 10.80 10.51
C THR A 700 -23.96 11.51 10.92
N VAL A 701 -23.18 10.86 11.79
CA VAL A 701 -22.01 11.44 12.48
C VAL A 701 -20.87 10.42 12.54
N GLY A 702 -19.62 10.87 12.57
CA GLY A 702 -18.47 10.01 12.85
C GLY A 702 -18.04 10.06 14.33
N LEU A 703 -16.79 9.72 14.60
CA LEU A 703 -16.16 9.79 15.91
C LEU A 703 -15.18 10.98 16.01
N PRO A 704 -15.00 11.59 17.20
CA PRO A 704 -13.98 12.63 17.40
C PRO A 704 -12.60 12.17 16.95
N THR A 705 -11.84 13.05 16.31
CA THR A 705 -10.48 12.73 15.88
C THR A 705 -9.49 13.15 16.98
N PRO A 706 -8.58 12.26 17.44
CA PRO A 706 -7.62 12.57 18.51
C PRO A 706 -6.72 13.79 18.23
N ASN A 707 -6.17 13.88 17.00
CA ASN A 707 -5.22 14.91 16.59
C ASN A 707 -5.77 15.67 15.36
N GLU A 708 -6.79 16.51 15.55
CA GLU A 708 -7.34 17.31 14.43
C GLU A 708 -6.40 18.44 14.03
N THR A 709 -6.12 18.54 12.74
CA THR A 709 -5.45 19.67 12.11
C THR A 709 -6.42 20.38 11.15
N ASN A 710 -6.17 21.64 10.85
CA ASN A 710 -6.88 22.37 9.79
C ASN A 710 -6.18 22.19 8.44
N THR A 711 -4.91 21.82 8.42
CA THR A 711 -4.13 21.55 7.22
C THR A 711 -4.06 20.05 6.97
N TYR A 712 -4.44 19.65 5.77
CA TYR A 712 -4.43 18.28 5.31
C TYR A 712 -3.50 18.15 4.10
N HIS A 713 -2.94 16.96 3.93
CA HIS A 713 -2.02 16.66 2.83
C HIS A 713 -2.57 15.52 2.00
N PHE A 714 -2.73 15.80 0.72
CA PHE A 714 -3.20 14.83 -0.27
C PHE A 714 -2.29 14.94 -1.47
N ASP A 715 -1.84 13.82 -2.02
CA ASP A 715 -1.10 13.82 -3.28
C ASP A 715 0.03 14.87 -3.42
N GLY A 716 0.67 15.25 -2.32
CA GLY A 716 1.83 16.14 -2.29
C GLY A 716 1.45 17.62 -2.36
N PHE A 717 0.16 17.94 -2.20
CA PHE A 717 -0.33 19.29 -2.01
C PHE A 717 -1.01 19.43 -0.64
N MET A 718 -1.07 20.68 -0.17
CA MET A 718 -1.79 21.08 1.03
C MET A 718 -3.18 21.58 0.73
N THR A 719 -4.10 21.25 1.63
CA THR A 719 -5.40 21.90 1.70
C THR A 719 -5.68 22.34 3.13
N THR A 720 -6.00 23.62 3.30
CA THR A 720 -6.40 24.17 4.60
C THR A 720 -7.93 24.29 4.65
N LEU A 721 -8.55 23.66 5.64
CA LEU A 721 -9.98 23.78 5.94
C LEU A 721 -10.28 25.08 6.70
N THR A 722 -11.56 25.47 6.70
CA THR A 722 -12.02 26.68 7.40
C THR A 722 -11.84 26.59 8.91
N ILE A 723 -11.66 27.76 9.55
CA ILE A 723 -11.33 27.87 10.99
C ILE A 723 -12.49 27.40 11.89
N ASN A 724 -13.73 27.35 11.40
CA ASN A 724 -14.90 27.00 12.22
C ASN A 724 -14.83 25.60 12.84
N SER A 725 -14.45 24.58 12.06
CA SER A 725 -14.32 23.21 12.58
C SER A 725 -13.22 23.13 13.63
N MET A 726 -12.08 23.81 13.38
CA MET A 726 -10.97 23.89 14.33
C MET A 726 -11.37 24.62 15.62
N ARG A 727 -12.13 25.72 15.51
CA ARG A 727 -12.65 26.47 16.66
C ARG A 727 -13.55 25.60 17.55
N LEU A 728 -14.43 24.81 16.94
CA LEU A 728 -15.28 23.85 17.68
C LEU A 728 -14.45 22.73 18.29
N SER A 729 -13.47 22.20 17.55
CA SER A 729 -12.55 21.17 18.05
C SER A 729 -11.74 21.62 19.26
N ASN A 730 -11.21 22.86 19.21
CA ASN A 730 -10.41 23.48 20.27
C ASN A 730 -11.23 23.87 21.51
N LYS A 731 -12.55 24.02 21.38
CA LYS A 731 -13.45 24.25 22.53
C LYS A 731 -13.41 23.06 23.52
N TYR A 732 -13.02 21.86 23.06
CA TYR A 732 -13.08 20.64 23.83
C TYR A 732 -11.71 19.95 23.94
N VAL A 733 -11.14 19.95 25.14
CA VAL A 733 -9.79 19.44 25.42
C VAL A 733 -9.70 17.92 25.31
N SER A 734 -10.70 17.17 25.79
CA SER A 734 -10.71 15.70 25.73
C SER A 734 -11.63 15.20 24.62
N LYS A 735 -11.10 14.39 23.70
CA LYS A 735 -11.91 13.76 22.64
C LYS A 735 -12.80 12.63 23.17
N TRP A 736 -12.37 11.96 24.24
CA TRP A 736 -13.22 10.99 24.96
C TRP A 736 -14.44 11.66 25.59
N SER A 737 -14.28 12.84 26.22
CA SER A 737 -15.43 13.54 26.81
C SER A 737 -16.48 13.92 25.76
N ILE A 738 -16.06 14.27 24.54
CA ILE A 738 -16.97 14.51 23.42
C ILE A 738 -17.69 13.24 22.98
N ALA A 739 -16.97 12.13 22.85
CA ALA A 739 -17.59 10.84 22.55
C ALA A 739 -18.65 10.47 23.62
N LYS A 740 -18.40 10.79 24.90
CA LYS A 740 -19.36 10.58 25.99
C LYS A 740 -20.59 11.50 25.88
N ILE A 741 -20.41 12.78 25.56
CA ILE A 741 -21.54 13.71 25.30
C ILE A 741 -22.37 13.22 24.11
N LEU A 742 -21.71 12.82 23.02
CA LEU A 742 -22.36 12.25 21.84
C LEU A 742 -23.14 10.96 22.17
N SER A 743 -22.56 10.08 23.00
CA SER A 743 -23.21 8.87 23.50
C SER A 743 -24.51 9.19 24.24
N ASN A 744 -24.46 10.14 25.18
CA ASN A 744 -25.62 10.61 25.93
C ASN A 744 -26.69 11.25 25.02
N GLU A 745 -26.29 12.14 24.11
CA GLU A 745 -27.21 12.77 23.13
C GLU A 745 -27.91 11.70 22.28
N SER A 746 -27.15 10.76 21.72
CA SER A 746 -27.68 9.68 20.89
C SER A 746 -28.67 8.79 21.66
N LYS A 747 -28.42 8.54 22.96
CA LYS A 747 -29.28 7.76 23.85
C LYS A 747 -30.58 8.51 24.17
N MET A 748 -30.47 9.81 24.42
CA MET A 748 -31.60 10.69 24.75
C MET A 748 -32.57 10.83 23.57
N HIS A 749 -32.03 11.08 22.37
CA HIS A 749 -32.87 11.41 21.20
C HIS A 749 -33.15 10.22 20.28
N ASN A 750 -32.34 9.16 20.31
CA ASN A 750 -32.53 7.93 19.51
C ASN A 750 -32.59 8.16 17.98
N ASP A 751 -31.97 9.24 17.49
CA ASP A 751 -32.04 9.74 16.11
C ASP A 751 -30.67 9.82 15.42
N MET A 752 -29.67 9.06 15.88
CA MET A 752 -28.29 9.17 15.38
C MET A 752 -27.74 7.83 14.84
N LEU A 753 -27.21 7.87 13.62
CA LEU A 753 -26.35 6.86 13.03
C LEU A 753 -24.90 7.29 13.21
N ILE A 754 -24.09 6.49 13.93
CA ILE A 754 -22.70 6.88 14.24
C ILE A 754 -21.73 5.82 13.70
N GLY A 755 -20.80 6.26 12.86
CA GLY A 755 -19.78 5.42 12.23
C GLY A 755 -18.43 5.41 12.95
N ALA A 756 -17.70 4.31 12.89
CA ALA A 756 -16.36 4.15 13.48
C ALA A 756 -15.23 4.74 12.61
N PHE A 757 -15.43 5.94 12.07
CA PHE A 757 -14.42 6.70 11.33
C PHE A 757 -14.28 8.08 11.94
N HIS A 758 -13.11 8.68 11.78
CA HIS A 758 -12.84 10.05 12.22
C HIS A 758 -13.76 11.03 11.50
N ASP A 759 -14.49 11.86 12.24
CA ASP A 759 -15.48 12.77 11.68
C ASP A 759 -14.83 14.05 11.12
N THR A 760 -14.18 13.91 9.97
CA THR A 760 -13.49 14.99 9.27
C THR A 760 -14.18 15.30 7.95
N TYR A 761 -13.93 16.51 7.42
CA TYR A 761 -14.46 16.94 6.12
C TYR A 761 -14.10 15.97 4.98
N PHE A 762 -12.91 15.37 5.01
CA PHE A 762 -12.46 14.44 3.97
C PHE A 762 -12.92 12.98 4.19
N ASN A 763 -13.63 12.70 5.28
CA ASN A 763 -14.31 11.43 5.54
C ASN A 763 -15.83 11.51 5.27
N LEU A 764 -16.32 12.59 4.66
CA LEU A 764 -17.73 12.73 4.27
C LEU A 764 -18.19 11.61 3.34
N THR A 765 -17.33 11.11 2.44
CA THR A 765 -17.67 9.97 1.59
C THR A 765 -17.94 8.70 2.41
N SER A 766 -17.12 8.41 3.43
CA SER A 766 -17.36 7.27 4.33
C SER A 766 -18.66 7.43 5.12
N LYS A 767 -18.98 8.66 5.54
CA LYS A 767 -20.26 9.00 6.19
C LYS A 767 -21.46 8.80 5.26
N MET A 768 -21.36 9.23 4.00
CA MET A 768 -22.38 9.01 2.99
C MET A 768 -22.56 7.52 2.69
N MET A 769 -21.46 6.77 2.50
CA MET A 769 -21.49 5.32 2.29
C MET A 769 -22.18 4.59 3.46
N LEU A 770 -21.87 4.97 4.71
CA LEU A 770 -22.49 4.38 5.90
C LEU A 770 -23.99 4.61 5.86
N SER A 771 -24.39 5.82 5.53
CA SER A 771 -25.79 6.25 5.49
C SER A 771 -26.58 5.50 4.40
N LEU A 772 -26.01 5.34 3.20
CA LEU A 772 -26.65 4.59 2.11
C LEU A 772 -26.75 3.10 2.39
N ARG A 773 -25.71 2.50 2.99
CA ARG A 773 -25.75 1.07 3.35
C ARG A 773 -26.70 0.81 4.52
N TRP A 774 -26.73 1.68 5.53
CA TRP A 774 -27.74 1.62 6.58
C TRP A 774 -29.16 1.76 6.01
N ALA A 775 -29.40 2.76 5.15
CA ALA A 775 -30.69 2.95 4.51
C ALA A 775 -31.10 1.73 3.67
N THR A 776 -30.16 1.15 2.92
CA THR A 776 -30.40 -0.06 2.11
C THR A 776 -30.83 -1.25 2.96
N ASN A 777 -30.13 -1.50 4.08
CA ASN A 777 -30.41 -2.66 4.93
C ASN A 777 -31.68 -2.50 5.78
N PHE A 778 -32.03 -1.29 6.22
CA PHE A 778 -33.10 -1.12 7.22
C PHE A 778 -34.26 -0.23 6.79
N CYS A 779 -34.07 0.68 5.84
CA CYS A 779 -35.06 1.70 5.50
C CYS A 779 -35.81 1.48 4.18
N ILE A 780 -35.22 0.78 3.20
CA ILE A 780 -35.85 0.58 1.87
C ILE A 780 -37.28 0.06 1.95
N PRO A 781 -37.62 -0.90 2.84
CA PRO A 781 -39.01 -1.38 2.95
C PRO A 781 -39.99 -0.33 3.50
N GLN A 782 -39.51 0.73 4.14
CA GLN A 782 -40.32 1.67 4.93
C GLN A 782 -40.55 3.01 4.23
N SER A 783 -39.61 3.46 3.39
CA SER A 783 -39.67 4.77 2.74
C SER A 783 -39.37 4.67 1.24
N PRO A 784 -40.20 5.24 0.36
CA PRO A 784 -39.90 5.29 -1.07
C PRO A 784 -38.81 6.34 -1.39
N LEU A 785 -38.56 7.29 -0.49
CA LEU A 785 -37.74 8.46 -0.74
C LEU A 785 -36.84 8.79 0.45
N PHE A 786 -35.62 9.22 0.14
CA PHE A 786 -34.61 9.67 1.09
C PHE A 786 -34.12 11.05 0.69
N LEU A 787 -33.93 11.93 1.68
CA LEU A 787 -33.37 13.26 1.48
C LEU A 787 -32.09 13.37 2.30
N PHE A 788 -30.97 13.67 1.65
CA PHE A 788 -29.68 13.90 2.29
C PHE A 788 -29.42 15.40 2.31
N ILE A 789 -29.07 15.96 3.48
CA ILE A 789 -28.79 17.40 3.66
C ILE A 789 -27.61 17.62 4.60
N ASP A 790 -26.93 18.75 4.48
CA ASP A 790 -25.93 19.20 5.48
C ASP A 790 -26.62 19.86 6.70
N ASP A 791 -25.95 19.88 7.85
CA ASP A 791 -26.50 20.40 9.11
C ASP A 791 -26.52 21.93 9.24
N ASP A 792 -25.97 22.65 8.26
CA ASP A 792 -26.06 24.10 8.10
C ASP A 792 -27.28 24.55 7.27
N TYR A 793 -28.04 23.61 6.70
CA TYR A 793 -29.34 23.83 6.05
C TYR A 793 -30.49 23.27 6.89
N LEU A 794 -31.66 23.89 6.72
CA LEU A 794 -32.92 23.49 7.33
C LEU A 794 -33.97 23.23 6.25
N LEU A 795 -35.01 22.47 6.61
CA LEU A 795 -36.15 22.24 5.72
C LEU A 795 -37.31 23.16 6.06
N HIS A 796 -37.89 23.80 5.05
CA HIS A 796 -39.21 24.40 5.15
C HIS A 796 -40.27 23.31 4.92
N PRO A 797 -41.07 22.92 5.94
CA PRO A 797 -41.94 21.73 5.86
C PRO A 797 -42.96 21.79 4.73
N ASN A 798 -43.71 22.90 4.61
CA ASN A 798 -44.75 23.04 3.58
C ASN A 798 -44.17 23.01 2.15
N ASN A 799 -43.04 23.68 1.91
CA ASN A 799 -42.39 23.67 0.60
C ASN A 799 -41.84 22.28 0.25
N THR A 800 -41.31 21.55 1.24
CA THR A 800 -40.85 20.17 1.07
C THR A 800 -42.02 19.25 0.69
N ILE A 801 -43.15 19.33 1.39
CA ILE A 801 -44.36 18.54 1.12
C ILE A 801 -44.89 18.85 -0.28
N ASN A 802 -45.01 20.13 -0.62
CA ASN A 802 -45.51 20.57 -1.93
C ASN A 802 -44.63 20.10 -3.08
N LEU A 803 -43.31 20.07 -2.90
CA LEU A 803 -42.38 19.53 -3.88
C LEU A 803 -42.57 18.02 -4.07
N ILE A 804 -42.60 17.25 -2.98
CA ILE A 804 -42.70 15.78 -3.05
C ILE A 804 -44.03 15.33 -3.67
N ARG A 805 -45.12 16.04 -3.38
CA ARG A 805 -46.46 15.75 -3.94
C ARG A 805 -46.56 15.91 -5.46
N LYS A 806 -45.58 16.54 -6.12
CA LYS A 806 -45.51 16.60 -7.59
C LYS A 806 -45.14 15.26 -8.24
N PHE A 807 -44.65 14.29 -7.46
CA PHE A 807 -44.22 12.99 -7.95
C PHE A 807 -45.15 11.87 -7.46
N ASN A 808 -45.43 10.90 -8.32
CA ASN A 808 -46.13 9.68 -7.93
C ASN A 808 -45.18 8.67 -7.25
N TYR A 809 -45.73 7.63 -6.62
CA TYR A 809 -44.96 6.65 -5.84
C TYR A 809 -43.83 5.97 -6.64
N SER A 810 -44.08 5.59 -7.89
CA SER A 810 -43.07 4.96 -8.75
C SER A 810 -41.95 5.93 -9.11
N GLN A 811 -42.28 7.18 -9.43
CA GLN A 811 -41.30 8.22 -9.71
C GLN A 811 -40.40 8.46 -8.48
N LEU A 812 -41.00 8.55 -7.28
CA LEU A 812 -40.28 8.73 -6.02
C LEU A 812 -39.23 7.64 -5.78
N LYS A 813 -39.60 6.37 -5.99
CA LYS A 813 -38.68 5.22 -5.81
C LYS A 813 -37.45 5.25 -6.73
N SER A 814 -37.61 5.78 -7.94
CA SER A 814 -36.54 5.89 -8.93
C SER A 814 -35.83 7.25 -8.98
N LEU A 815 -36.26 8.21 -8.15
CA LEU A 815 -35.85 9.61 -8.25
C LEU A 815 -34.37 9.79 -7.87
N ALA A 816 -33.65 10.59 -8.64
CA ALA A 816 -32.39 11.20 -8.23
C ALA A 816 -32.50 12.68 -8.55
N ALA A 817 -32.73 13.53 -7.55
CA ALA A 817 -33.03 14.95 -7.77
C ALA A 817 -32.29 15.88 -6.80
N GLY A 818 -31.86 17.04 -7.28
CA GLY A 818 -31.11 18.00 -6.47
C GLY A 818 -30.63 19.19 -7.32
N SER A 819 -29.74 20.02 -6.78
CA SER A 819 -29.08 21.06 -7.58
C SER A 819 -27.99 20.43 -8.44
N VAL A 820 -28.32 20.09 -9.68
CA VAL A 820 -27.39 19.45 -10.62
C VAL A 820 -26.34 20.45 -11.10
N TYR A 821 -25.07 20.07 -10.95
CA TYR A 821 -23.92 20.84 -11.37
C TYR A 821 -23.06 20.05 -12.37
N PHE A 822 -22.41 20.78 -13.27
CA PHE A 822 -21.38 20.27 -14.18
C PHE A 822 -20.22 21.24 -14.12
N GLY A 823 -19.03 20.75 -13.77
CA GLY A 823 -17.87 21.61 -13.60
C GLY A 823 -16.56 20.88 -13.74
N SER A 824 -15.51 21.68 -13.93
CA SER A 824 -14.14 21.21 -13.97
C SER A 824 -13.67 20.80 -12.58
N VAL A 825 -12.67 19.93 -12.56
CA VAL A 825 -11.97 19.53 -11.35
C VAL A 825 -11.12 20.69 -10.86
N ASP A 826 -11.31 21.13 -9.61
CA ASP A 826 -10.41 22.09 -8.98
C ASP A 826 -9.04 21.43 -8.79
N ARG A 827 -8.01 21.96 -9.47
CA ARG A 827 -6.65 21.41 -9.44
C ARG A 827 -5.78 22.21 -8.47
N PRO A 828 -4.96 21.55 -7.64
CA PRO A 828 -4.00 22.26 -6.78
C PRO A 828 -3.01 23.06 -7.63
N ARG A 829 -2.65 24.27 -7.17
CA ARG A 829 -1.69 25.18 -7.82
C ARG A 829 -0.52 25.43 -6.87
N ASN A 830 0.71 25.32 -7.37
CA ASN A 830 1.93 25.56 -6.59
C ASN A 830 2.01 24.74 -5.28
N GLY A 831 1.43 23.54 -5.25
CA GLY A 831 1.39 22.67 -4.06
C GLY A 831 0.33 23.04 -3.02
N TYR A 832 -0.56 23.99 -3.31
CA TYR A 832 -1.70 24.37 -2.46
C TYR A 832 -3.00 24.17 -3.23
N GLY A 833 -4.06 23.74 -2.55
CA GLY A 833 -5.38 23.58 -3.12
C GLY A 833 -6.48 24.00 -2.16
N GLY A 834 -7.60 24.46 -2.69
CA GLY A 834 -8.80 24.71 -1.88
C GLY A 834 -9.35 23.42 -1.26
N ARG A 835 -10.39 23.54 -0.42
CA ARG A 835 -11.07 22.38 0.20
C ARG A 835 -11.62 21.35 -0.80
N TRP A 836 -11.82 21.77 -2.05
CA TRP A 836 -12.32 20.94 -3.16
C TRP A 836 -11.24 20.55 -4.16
N ALA A 837 -9.97 20.85 -3.89
CA ALA A 837 -8.88 20.52 -4.81
C ALA A 837 -8.65 19.01 -4.86
N VAL A 838 -8.55 18.48 -6.08
CA VAL A 838 -8.37 17.06 -6.39
C VAL A 838 -7.22 16.91 -7.39
N SER A 839 -6.24 16.09 -7.02
CA SER A 839 -5.09 15.78 -7.87
C SER A 839 -5.52 14.95 -9.09
N TYR A 840 -4.69 14.95 -10.14
CA TYR A 840 -4.80 13.98 -11.23
C TYR A 840 -4.71 12.53 -10.74
N ASN A 841 -4.15 12.35 -9.54
CA ASN A 841 -4.04 11.05 -8.94
C ASN A 841 -5.38 10.54 -8.36
N GLU A 842 -6.01 11.36 -7.55
CA GLU A 842 -7.31 10.99 -7.01
C GLU A 842 -8.33 10.86 -8.15
N TYR A 843 -8.24 11.74 -9.15
CA TYR A 843 -9.15 11.74 -10.29
C TYR A 843 -8.47 12.33 -11.56
N PRO A 844 -8.19 11.52 -12.60
CA PRO A 844 -7.34 11.96 -13.70
C PRO A 844 -8.04 12.83 -14.75
N TRP A 845 -9.37 12.87 -14.80
CA TRP A 845 -10.11 13.64 -15.80
C TRP A 845 -10.31 15.09 -15.40
N ASP A 846 -10.42 15.99 -16.37
CA ASP A 846 -10.54 17.43 -16.16
C ASP A 846 -11.95 17.87 -15.75
N TYR A 847 -12.96 17.05 -16.08
CA TYR A 847 -14.36 17.28 -15.71
C TYR A 847 -14.94 16.08 -14.97
N TYR A 848 -15.73 16.40 -13.94
CA TYR A 848 -16.60 15.43 -13.30
C TYR A 848 -17.82 15.14 -14.19
N PRO A 849 -18.39 13.93 -14.17
CA PRO A 849 -19.75 13.75 -14.65
C PRO A 849 -20.69 14.64 -13.81
N ARG A 850 -21.88 14.93 -14.34
CA ARG A 850 -22.90 15.69 -13.60
C ARG A 850 -23.13 15.08 -12.21
N TYR A 851 -23.25 15.93 -11.20
CA TYR A 851 -23.45 15.56 -9.80
C TYR A 851 -24.36 16.57 -9.10
N PHE A 852 -24.83 16.28 -7.89
CA PHE A 852 -25.61 17.24 -7.08
C PHE A 852 -24.67 18.07 -6.21
N LEU A 853 -24.96 19.35 -5.97
CA LEU A 853 -24.24 20.10 -4.94
C LEU A 853 -24.47 19.48 -3.55
N GLY A 854 -23.42 19.42 -2.72
CA GLY A 854 -23.43 18.79 -1.39
C GLY A 854 -24.44 19.31 -0.36
N ILE A 855 -25.10 20.44 -0.63
CA ILE A 855 -26.11 21.08 0.25
C ILE A 855 -27.37 20.23 0.46
N GLY A 856 -27.74 19.44 -0.54
CA GLY A 856 -28.81 18.44 -0.39
C GLY A 856 -29.39 17.89 -1.68
N TYR A 857 -29.87 16.65 -1.61
CA TYR A 857 -30.42 15.89 -2.73
C TYR A 857 -31.36 14.78 -2.28
N PHE A 858 -32.32 14.44 -3.14
CA PHE A 858 -33.24 13.33 -3.00
C PHE A 858 -32.75 12.09 -3.75
N LEU A 859 -32.80 10.94 -3.09
CA LEU A 859 -32.60 9.62 -3.69
C LEU A 859 -33.80 8.73 -3.38
N GLY A 860 -34.38 8.14 -4.41
CA GLY A 860 -35.41 7.13 -4.29
C GLY A 860 -34.87 5.82 -3.74
N ALA A 861 -35.74 4.99 -3.17
CA ALA A 861 -35.38 3.70 -2.59
C ALA A 861 -34.58 2.80 -3.56
N ASP A 862 -34.98 2.71 -4.83
CA ASP A 862 -34.28 1.88 -5.81
C ASP A 862 -32.88 2.45 -6.14
N VAL A 863 -32.74 3.78 -6.11
CA VAL A 863 -31.45 4.47 -6.32
C VAL A 863 -30.51 4.27 -5.13
N VAL A 864 -31.02 4.37 -3.90
CA VAL A 864 -30.25 4.10 -2.67
C VAL A 864 -29.72 2.67 -2.65
N HIS A 865 -30.59 1.70 -2.96
CA HIS A 865 -30.23 0.29 -3.08
C HIS A 865 -29.08 0.11 -4.08
N ASP A 866 -29.28 0.55 -5.33
CA ASP A 866 -28.30 0.34 -6.40
C ASP A 866 -26.97 1.05 -6.13
N ALA A 867 -27.01 2.28 -5.60
CA ALA A 867 -25.82 3.04 -5.23
C ALA A 867 -25.00 2.31 -4.16
N SER A 868 -25.67 1.72 -3.16
CA SER A 868 -24.99 0.98 -2.08
C SER A 868 -24.18 -0.22 -2.57
N PHE A 869 -24.62 -0.88 -3.66
CA PHE A 869 -23.94 -2.01 -4.29
C PHE A 869 -22.88 -1.58 -5.31
N ALA A 870 -23.03 -0.43 -5.95
CA ALA A 870 -22.04 0.10 -6.89
C ALA A 870 -20.80 0.70 -6.16
N MET A 871 -20.98 1.28 -4.98
CA MET A 871 -19.90 1.88 -4.18
C MET A 871 -18.71 0.96 -3.90
N PRO A 872 -18.89 -0.31 -3.43
CA PRO A 872 -17.81 -1.27 -3.25
C PRO A 872 -16.89 -1.46 -4.47
N PHE A 873 -17.44 -1.31 -5.68
CA PHE A 873 -16.74 -1.54 -6.94
C PHE A 873 -16.31 -0.23 -7.62
N THR A 874 -16.41 0.90 -6.92
CA THR A 874 -16.02 2.22 -7.43
C THR A 874 -15.00 2.83 -6.48
N LYS A 875 -13.80 3.12 -6.98
CA LYS A 875 -12.72 3.71 -6.18
C LYS A 875 -13.21 4.93 -5.40
N GLN A 876 -12.91 5.00 -4.11
CA GLN A 876 -13.39 6.10 -3.28
C GLN A 876 -12.77 7.44 -3.71
N MET A 877 -13.55 8.51 -3.61
CA MET A 877 -13.08 9.89 -3.75
C MET A 877 -13.45 10.70 -2.50
N ARG A 878 -12.66 11.71 -2.13
CA ARG A 878 -12.85 12.49 -0.89
C ARG A 878 -14.04 13.44 -0.92
N ILE A 879 -14.43 13.90 -2.12
CA ILE A 879 -15.60 14.76 -2.30
C ILE A 879 -16.83 13.86 -2.49
N ASP A 880 -17.72 13.86 -1.50
CA ASP A 880 -18.85 12.93 -1.39
C ASP A 880 -19.90 13.14 -2.48
N ASP A 881 -20.23 14.39 -2.78
CA ASP A 881 -21.27 14.76 -3.73
C ASP A 881 -20.86 14.42 -5.19
N VAL A 882 -19.61 14.68 -5.56
CA VAL A 882 -19.01 14.24 -6.82
C VAL A 882 -18.87 12.71 -6.87
N TYR A 883 -18.46 12.05 -5.78
CA TYR A 883 -18.40 10.58 -5.72
C TYR A 883 -19.79 9.97 -5.98
N LEU A 884 -20.84 10.53 -5.38
CA LEU A 884 -22.21 10.13 -5.67
C LEU A 884 -22.57 10.36 -7.15
N GLY A 885 -22.19 11.50 -7.74
CA GLY A 885 -22.40 11.75 -9.17
C GLY A 885 -21.76 10.70 -10.07
N ILE A 886 -20.53 10.28 -9.76
CA ILE A 886 -19.84 9.17 -10.45
C ILE A 886 -20.64 7.88 -10.31
N ILE A 887 -21.08 7.53 -9.10
CA ILE A 887 -21.90 6.32 -8.85
C ILE A 887 -23.21 6.36 -9.65
N LEU A 888 -23.92 7.48 -9.64
CA LEU A 888 -25.19 7.63 -10.37
C LEU A 888 -24.99 7.57 -11.89
N LYS A 889 -23.88 8.13 -12.40
CA LYS A 889 -23.49 8.01 -13.80
C LYS A 889 -23.17 6.57 -14.18
N ARG A 890 -22.45 5.82 -13.34
CA ARG A 890 -22.21 4.37 -13.51
C ARG A 890 -23.50 3.57 -13.55
N LEU A 891 -24.49 3.96 -12.76
CA LEU A 891 -25.82 3.33 -12.75
C LEU A 891 -26.72 3.80 -13.89
N ASN A 892 -26.23 4.67 -14.79
CA ASN A 892 -26.99 5.31 -15.87
C ASN A 892 -28.28 5.99 -15.37
N ARG A 893 -28.22 6.63 -14.19
CA ARG A 893 -29.34 7.36 -13.62
C ARG A 893 -29.37 8.78 -14.17
N THR A 894 -30.54 9.22 -14.64
CA THR A 894 -30.79 10.61 -15.01
C THR A 894 -30.90 11.46 -13.75
N LEU A 895 -30.16 12.57 -13.69
CA LEU A 895 -30.24 13.53 -12.58
C LEU A 895 -31.28 14.61 -12.90
N THR A 896 -32.27 14.76 -12.04
CA THR A 896 -33.29 15.81 -12.14
C THR A 896 -32.83 17.06 -11.41
N HIS A 897 -32.69 18.18 -12.13
CA HIS A 897 -32.40 19.47 -11.51
C HIS A 897 -33.65 20.01 -10.79
N LEU A 898 -33.47 20.57 -9.59
CA LEU A 898 -34.52 21.22 -8.82
C LEU A 898 -34.22 22.72 -8.70
N ASP A 899 -35.00 23.54 -9.41
CA ASP A 899 -34.84 25.01 -9.42
C ASP A 899 -35.09 25.65 -8.04
N ASN A 900 -35.78 24.94 -7.14
CA ASN A 900 -36.13 25.38 -5.79
C ASN A 900 -35.01 25.14 -4.76
N ILE A 901 -33.78 24.85 -5.21
CA ILE A 901 -32.61 24.69 -4.34
C ILE A 901 -31.61 25.81 -4.67
N HIS A 902 -31.35 26.67 -3.69
CA HIS A 902 -30.37 27.75 -3.82
C HIS A 902 -29.31 27.62 -2.72
N ILE A 903 -28.06 28.00 -3.02
CA ILE A 903 -26.96 28.01 -2.04
C ILE A 903 -27.23 29.08 -0.96
N ASN A 904 -27.60 30.29 -1.39
CA ASN A 904 -27.96 31.41 -0.51
C ASN A 904 -29.38 31.89 -0.83
N PRO A 905 -30.42 31.15 -0.42
CA PRO A 905 -31.79 31.58 -0.62
C PRO A 905 -32.06 32.89 0.13
N GLY A 906 -32.88 33.75 -0.48
CA GLY A 906 -33.43 34.95 0.13
C GLY A 906 -34.90 34.75 0.47
N LYS A 907 -35.53 35.77 1.06
CA LYS A 907 -36.95 35.73 1.43
C LYS A 907 -37.86 35.42 0.23
N ASP A 908 -37.55 35.96 -0.95
CA ASP A 908 -38.36 35.74 -2.15
C ASP A 908 -38.22 34.31 -2.69
N HIS A 909 -37.03 33.71 -2.60
CA HIS A 909 -36.81 32.29 -2.90
C HIS A 909 -37.63 31.39 -1.96
N LEU A 910 -37.70 31.72 -0.67
CA LEU A 910 -38.51 30.97 0.29
C LEU A 910 -40.00 31.01 -0.09
N LYS A 911 -40.52 32.18 -0.48
CA LYS A 911 -41.90 32.33 -0.99
C LYS A 911 -42.15 31.61 -2.30
N SER A 912 -41.15 31.51 -3.20
CA SER A 912 -41.27 30.80 -4.48
C SER A 912 -41.18 29.27 -4.37
N GLY A 913 -41.10 28.73 -3.15
CA GLY A 913 -41.13 27.29 -2.91
C GLY A 913 -39.76 26.67 -2.61
N THR A 914 -38.74 27.48 -2.30
CA THR A 914 -37.46 26.96 -1.80
C THR A 914 -37.68 26.22 -0.49
N PHE A 915 -37.22 24.97 -0.44
CA PHE A 915 -37.41 24.12 0.73
C PHE A 915 -36.15 23.95 1.58
N LEU A 916 -34.95 24.08 1.00
CA LEU A 916 -33.69 24.16 1.74
C LEU A 916 -33.38 25.61 2.08
N ILE A 917 -33.34 25.94 3.36
CA ILE A 917 -33.13 27.32 3.85
C ILE A 917 -31.93 27.40 4.79
N THR A 918 -31.29 28.56 4.83
CA THR A 918 -30.20 28.84 5.78
C THR A 918 -30.76 29.13 7.17
N ARG A 919 -29.91 29.00 8.19
CA ARG A 919 -30.26 29.38 9.57
C ARG A 919 -30.78 30.81 9.69
N TYR A 920 -30.21 31.75 8.94
CA TYR A 920 -30.67 33.15 8.92
C TYR A 920 -32.14 33.28 8.47
N LEU A 921 -32.53 32.61 7.37
CA LEU A 921 -33.92 32.61 6.93
C LEU A 921 -34.82 31.89 7.93
N ALA A 922 -34.35 30.79 8.51
CA ALA A 922 -35.09 30.04 9.51
C ALA A 922 -35.42 30.87 10.76
N GLU A 923 -34.47 31.65 11.27
CA GLU A 923 -34.67 32.45 12.49
C GLU A 923 -35.52 33.71 12.23
N ASN A 924 -35.40 34.33 11.06
CA ASN A 924 -36.04 35.62 10.78
C ASN A 924 -37.33 35.54 9.95
N HIS A 925 -37.51 34.45 9.20
CA HIS A 925 -38.57 34.34 8.19
C HIS A 925 -39.47 33.12 8.30
N VAL A 926 -39.30 32.26 9.30
CA VAL A 926 -40.17 31.10 9.54
C VAL A 926 -40.69 31.14 10.98
N ASN A 927 -42.01 31.06 11.15
CA ASN A 927 -42.61 30.85 12.47
C ASN A 927 -42.61 29.34 12.77
N TRP A 928 -41.69 28.86 13.61
CA TRP A 928 -41.57 27.45 13.97
C TRP A 928 -42.68 26.91 14.88
N THR A 929 -43.66 27.72 15.26
CA THR A 929 -44.90 27.26 15.90
C THR A 929 -45.94 26.84 14.86
N THR A 930 -46.01 27.56 13.73
CA THR A 930 -47.02 27.31 12.67
C THR A 930 -46.43 26.66 11.41
N GLY A 931 -45.12 26.71 11.23
CA GLY A 931 -44.41 26.30 10.01
C GLY A 931 -44.68 27.22 8.81
N LEU A 932 -45.20 28.43 9.03
CA LEU A 932 -45.50 29.41 7.99
C LEU A 932 -44.37 30.43 7.83
N ILE A 933 -44.27 31.03 6.64
CA ILE A 933 -43.36 32.15 6.41
C ILE A 933 -43.89 33.37 7.19
N THR A 934 -43.00 34.14 7.82
CA THR A 934 -43.43 35.32 8.60
C THR A 934 -44.18 36.33 7.72
N GLY A 935 -45.43 36.60 8.09
CA GLY A 935 -46.36 37.46 7.33
C GLY A 935 -47.42 36.69 6.52
N GLU A 936 -47.32 35.37 6.38
CA GLU A 936 -48.40 34.56 5.80
C GLU A 936 -49.53 34.33 6.83
N LYS A 937 -50.78 34.54 6.42
CA LYS A 937 -51.96 34.13 7.21
C LYS A 937 -52.23 32.63 6.97
N PRO A 938 -52.63 31.86 7.99
CA PRO A 938 -53.05 30.47 7.78
C PRO A 938 -54.22 30.46 6.78
N THR A 939 -54.08 29.73 5.67
CA THR A 939 -55.21 29.47 4.78
C THR A 939 -56.20 28.58 5.52
N LYS A 940 -57.43 29.08 5.75
CA LYS A 940 -58.54 28.22 6.18
C LYS A 940 -58.79 27.23 5.04
N HIS A 941 -58.44 25.96 5.25
CA HIS A 941 -58.93 24.86 4.44
C HIS A 941 -60.15 24.25 5.10
#